data_AF-A0A0M0EDZ0-F1
#
_entry.id   AF-A0A0M0EDZ0-F1
#
_cell.length_a   1.000
_cell.length_b   1.000
_cell.length_c   1.000
_cell.angle_alpha   90.00
_cell.angle_beta   90.00
_cell.angle_gamma   90.00
#
_symmetry.space_group_name_H-M   'P 1'
#
loop_
_entity.id
_entity.type
_entity.pdbx_description
1 polymer ?
#
loop_
_entity_poly.entity_id
_entity_poly.type
_entity_poly.pdbx_seq_one_letter_code
_entity_poly.pdbx_strand_id
1 'polypeptide(L)'
;MAIYHLHAKVISRATGRSAVAAAAYRAASRLHDLRLDRDHDFSNKSGVVHSEILLPDGAPERFLDRATLWNEVEAIEKRKDAQLAREVEFSIPREMTQAQGIALARDFVREQFVERGMVADLNVHWDIGEDGQAKPHAHVMLSTRSVDENGFGAKERSWNDKELLLTWRERWASLANERLAELDLDVRIDHRSFAAQGIDLEPQNKIGPAGMRREERGEDAERVADHLEIARRNGERLLAEPHVALEALTRQQSTFTRQDMARFVDRQTVDAEQFTAVMVRVEACPELVALGKDGHGRERFSTREMIGVEQRLEEASLAMGQSQGHAVPLAVRRAAMARDGLGDEQALAVGEVTKSRDLSVVVGYAGTGKSTMLGVARAAWEEAGYRVRGAALSGIAAEGLESGSGIESRTLASLERAWERGFDLLERGDVLVVDEAGMVGSRQMERVLSAARGAGAKVVLVGDPEQLQAIEAGGAFRAVAERVGSVEITTVRRQREDWQQAATKELATGRTGEALGRYEAAGLVRGHDTLEEARAGVVVGWDEARQAAPEDSQIMLAHRRVDVRALNEAAREIRREAGELGDDVLVPTAQGERVFADGERVYFLRNDRALGVKNGTLGTVRGITGRPDAGNLVLSVQLDGPGGTGTGRVVSVSVADYDALDHGYAATIHKSQGVTVDRAHVLATGSLDRHGAYVALSRHRESVSVHWGRDDVGDRDGLVRRLSRERLKDTTLDYLHVRDRDAGFARRRGLHVPESEIVVGRGKAAPGPQKDRQAEAVRTPDPAPAQRKRGMFDGLELSVRLGRRTSEKDVSAGMDAGTGKGKNGAEREAPASPFAGLRLPRVQRAQVPAGLGGFVPGGDPLHQAVEQYARAVRDIGRMVEQDLPVLEHQKKAWLDASTALERLRPGAVIALETAVKHEPEIRQALYGLEGPARARRLVEGLEHEDKVRHSPELRAARFVKVWDGLSREQQGVTLRELKRDAQLESLLRQKGHELGVRKGSTLDHGLQPQRTRSLSRSRGRDMDMGM
;
A
#
# COMPACT_ATOMS: atom_id res chain seq x y z
N MET A 1 -4.84 10.12 5.37
CA MET A 1 -4.61 9.13 4.30
C MET A 1 -4.96 9.77 2.96
N ALA A 2 -4.16 9.63 1.91
CA ALA A 2 -4.27 10.36 0.64
C ALA A 2 -5.63 10.19 -0.06
N ILE A 3 -6.41 11.27 -0.19
CA ILE A 3 -7.75 11.28 -0.78
C ILE A 3 -7.66 11.80 -2.21
N TYR A 4 -8.40 11.18 -3.14
CA TYR A 4 -8.56 11.72 -4.48
C TYR A 4 -9.49 12.95 -4.48
N HIS A 5 -9.02 14.04 -5.06
CA HIS A 5 -9.89 15.12 -5.52
C HIS A 5 -9.23 15.90 -6.65
N LEU A 6 -10.03 16.16 -7.69
CA LEU A 6 -9.84 17.27 -8.62
C LEU A 6 -11.22 17.79 -9.03
N HIS A 7 -11.42 19.08 -8.86
CA HIS A 7 -12.62 19.83 -9.25
C HIS A 7 -12.21 21.07 -10.05
N ALA A 8 -13.04 21.50 -11.00
CA ALA A 8 -12.79 22.68 -11.80
C ALA A 8 -14.05 23.54 -11.93
N LYS A 9 -13.94 24.86 -11.69
CA LYS A 9 -15.05 25.82 -11.83
C LYS A 9 -14.63 27.03 -12.66
N VAL A 10 -15.57 27.65 -13.37
CA VAL A 10 -15.32 28.85 -14.17
C VAL A 10 -15.56 30.10 -13.33
N ILE A 11 -14.60 31.02 -13.32
CA ILE A 11 -14.73 32.34 -12.71
C ILE A 11 -15.40 33.25 -13.75
N SER A 12 -16.72 33.42 -13.66
CA SER A 12 -17.48 34.30 -14.56
C SER A 12 -17.89 35.60 -13.87
N ARG A 13 -17.77 36.71 -14.61
CA ARG A 13 -18.22 38.04 -14.20
C ARG A 13 -19.73 38.10 -13.88
N ALA A 14 -20.54 37.22 -14.47
CA ALA A 14 -21.96 37.09 -14.13
C ALA A 14 -22.21 36.70 -12.66
N THR A 15 -21.25 36.01 -12.02
CA THR A 15 -21.33 35.63 -10.59
C THR A 15 -20.85 36.73 -9.64
N GLY A 16 -20.62 37.95 -10.14
CA GLY A 16 -20.09 39.07 -9.35
C GLY A 16 -18.65 38.86 -8.86
N ARG A 17 -17.90 37.95 -9.51
CA ARG A 17 -16.49 37.65 -9.22
C ARG A 17 -15.56 38.45 -10.13
N SER A 18 -14.43 38.88 -9.59
CA SER A 18 -13.31 39.47 -10.32
C SER A 18 -12.14 38.48 -10.38
N ALA A 19 -11.37 38.51 -11.47
CA ALA A 19 -10.17 37.68 -11.62
C ALA A 19 -9.05 38.13 -10.66
N VAL A 20 -8.81 39.43 -10.57
CA VAL A 20 -7.80 40.03 -9.66
C VAL A 20 -8.12 39.69 -8.19
N ALA A 21 -9.39 39.87 -7.79
CA ALA A 21 -9.86 39.51 -6.45
C ALA A 21 -9.72 38.02 -6.14
N ALA A 22 -9.86 37.16 -7.16
CA ALA A 22 -9.69 35.73 -7.03
C ALA A 22 -8.21 35.33 -6.90
N ALA A 23 -7.32 35.94 -7.69
CA ALA A 23 -5.89 35.68 -7.62
C ALA A 23 -5.29 36.12 -6.28
N ALA A 24 -5.60 37.34 -5.82
CA ALA A 24 -5.15 37.86 -4.52
C ALA A 24 -5.53 36.93 -3.35
N TYR A 25 -6.76 36.40 -3.36
CA TYR A 25 -7.25 35.48 -2.33
C TYR A 25 -6.53 34.12 -2.32
N ARG A 26 -6.01 33.65 -3.46
CA ARG A 26 -5.28 32.38 -3.58
C ARG A 26 -3.80 32.55 -3.23
N ALA A 27 -3.18 33.62 -3.72
CA ALA A 27 -1.79 33.97 -3.40
C ALA A 27 -1.57 34.51 -1.97
N ALA A 28 -2.64 34.83 -1.22
CA ALA A 28 -2.56 35.58 0.03
C ALA A 28 -1.77 36.89 -0.13
N SER A 29 -2.07 37.63 -1.20
CA SER A 29 -1.40 38.88 -1.56
C SER A 29 -2.36 40.08 -1.56
N ARG A 30 -1.81 41.28 -1.73
CA ARG A 30 -2.56 42.49 -2.08
C ARG A 30 -2.39 42.74 -3.58
N LEU A 31 -3.51 42.82 -4.32
CA LEU A 31 -3.53 43.22 -5.73
C LEU A 31 -4.56 44.34 -5.93
N HIS A 32 -4.30 45.25 -6.87
CA HIS A 32 -5.22 46.31 -7.25
C HIS A 32 -6.03 45.91 -8.50
N ASP A 33 -7.36 46.06 -8.47
CA ASP A 33 -8.28 45.78 -9.58
C ASP A 33 -8.62 47.07 -10.32
N LEU A 34 -7.96 47.30 -11.47
CA LEU A 34 -8.11 48.51 -12.29
C LEU A 34 -9.52 48.68 -12.89
N ARG A 35 -10.35 47.63 -12.89
CA ARG A 35 -11.74 47.66 -13.39
C ARG A 35 -12.75 47.90 -12.26
N LEU A 36 -12.32 47.84 -10.99
CA LEU A 36 -13.12 48.15 -9.81
C LEU A 36 -12.56 49.30 -8.95
N ASP A 37 -11.42 49.87 -9.35
CA ASP A 37 -10.68 50.96 -8.70
C ASP A 37 -10.50 50.74 -7.18
N ARG A 38 -9.97 49.55 -6.82
CA ARG A 38 -9.80 49.16 -5.41
C ARG A 38 -8.75 48.07 -5.20
N ASP A 39 -8.23 48.05 -3.99
CA ASP A 39 -7.35 47.00 -3.51
C ASP A 39 -8.11 45.77 -2.99
N HIS A 40 -7.53 44.62 -3.28
CA HIS A 40 -7.91 43.31 -2.75
C HIS A 40 -6.75 42.76 -1.91
N ASP A 41 -6.74 43.08 -0.61
CA ASP A 41 -5.70 42.68 0.34
C ASP A 41 -6.09 41.40 1.10
N PHE A 42 -5.31 40.34 0.91
CA PHE A 42 -5.41 39.08 1.65
C PHE A 42 -4.07 38.67 2.29
N SER A 43 -3.15 39.61 2.50
CA SER A 43 -1.81 39.39 3.10
C SER A 43 -1.84 38.73 4.48
N ASN A 44 -2.91 38.94 5.25
CA ASN A 44 -3.11 38.34 6.57
C ASN A 44 -3.51 36.83 6.52
N LYS A 45 -3.68 36.24 5.34
CA LYS A 45 -4.08 34.82 5.18
C LYS A 45 -2.86 33.89 5.27
N SER A 46 -2.67 33.26 6.42
CA SER A 46 -1.71 32.17 6.58
C SER A 46 -2.14 30.89 5.86
N GLY A 47 -1.18 30.00 5.57
CA GLY A 47 -1.41 28.69 4.99
C GLY A 47 -0.92 28.52 3.55
N VAL A 48 -0.75 29.60 2.78
CA VAL A 48 -0.03 29.55 1.49
C VAL A 48 1.43 29.22 1.76
N VAL A 49 1.92 28.15 1.13
CA VAL A 49 3.31 27.67 1.24
C VAL A 49 4.09 27.77 -0.06
N HIS A 50 3.41 27.97 -1.18
CA HIS A 50 4.00 28.21 -2.48
C HIS A 50 3.05 29.02 -3.36
N SER A 51 3.60 29.90 -4.20
CA SER A 51 2.84 30.75 -5.11
C SER A 51 3.71 31.10 -6.30
N GLU A 52 3.31 30.69 -7.50
CA GLU A 52 4.05 30.95 -8.74
C GLU A 52 3.08 31.11 -9.93
N ILE A 53 3.54 31.76 -10.99
CA ILE A 53 2.88 31.75 -12.29
C ILE A 53 3.78 30.99 -13.25
N LEU A 54 3.22 30.00 -13.93
CA LEU A 54 3.86 29.31 -15.04
C LEU A 54 3.28 29.85 -16.35
N LEU A 55 4.18 30.20 -17.26
CA LEU A 55 3.87 30.68 -18.60
C LEU A 55 4.10 29.57 -19.63
N PRO A 56 3.25 29.45 -20.67
CA PRO A 56 3.56 28.62 -21.84
C PRO A 56 4.62 29.30 -22.70
N ASP A 57 5.26 28.54 -23.59
CA ASP A 57 6.31 29.07 -24.46
C ASP A 57 5.80 30.21 -25.34
N GLY A 58 6.65 31.24 -25.52
CA GLY A 58 6.31 32.46 -26.26
C GLY A 58 5.42 33.46 -25.50
N ALA A 59 4.89 33.13 -24.32
CA ALA A 59 4.10 34.09 -23.55
C ALA A 59 4.95 35.23 -22.93
N PRO A 60 4.43 36.46 -22.80
CA PRO A 60 5.23 37.60 -22.41
C PRO A 60 5.61 37.57 -20.92
N GLU A 61 6.89 37.77 -20.60
CA GLU A 61 7.41 37.71 -19.21
C GLU A 61 6.67 38.62 -18.22
N ARG A 62 6.04 39.72 -18.68
CA ARG A 62 5.20 40.60 -17.85
C ARG A 62 4.04 39.86 -17.16
N PHE A 63 3.62 38.70 -17.68
CA PHE A 63 2.60 37.84 -17.07
C PHE A 63 3.10 37.05 -15.86
N LEU A 64 4.40 37.06 -15.56
CA LEU A 64 4.92 36.61 -14.26
C LEU A 64 4.49 37.54 -13.11
N ASP A 65 4.14 38.81 -13.41
CA ASP A 65 3.43 39.65 -12.45
C ASP A 65 1.93 39.33 -12.44
N ARG A 66 1.48 38.87 -11.27
CA ARG A 66 0.08 38.52 -10.98
C ARG A 66 -0.87 39.73 -11.08
N ALA A 67 -0.41 40.95 -10.80
CA ALA A 67 -1.26 42.13 -10.96
C ALA A 67 -1.52 42.44 -12.44
N THR A 68 -0.46 42.45 -13.26
CA THR A 68 -0.51 42.64 -14.72
C THR A 68 -1.38 41.58 -15.39
N LEU A 69 -1.08 40.30 -15.13
CA LEU A 69 -1.78 39.16 -15.73
C LEU A 69 -3.30 39.26 -15.59
N TRP A 70 -3.81 39.38 -14.36
CA TRP A 70 -5.25 39.31 -14.11
C TRP A 70 -5.99 40.62 -14.40
N ASN A 71 -5.30 41.77 -14.45
CA ASN A 71 -5.88 43.01 -14.95
C ASN A 71 -6.01 42.99 -16.49
N GLU A 72 -5.04 42.45 -17.24
CA GLU A 72 -5.18 42.28 -18.70
C GLU A 72 -6.34 41.31 -19.04
N VAL A 73 -6.54 40.24 -18.26
CA VAL A 73 -7.72 39.35 -18.39
C VAL A 73 -9.05 40.08 -18.14
N GLU A 74 -9.12 40.96 -17.14
CA GLU A 74 -10.32 41.76 -16.86
C GLU A 74 -10.57 42.85 -17.94
N ALA A 75 -9.52 43.40 -18.53
CA ALA A 75 -9.59 44.45 -19.55
C ALA A 75 -9.98 43.93 -20.95
N ILE A 76 -9.45 42.76 -21.37
CA ILE A 76 -9.77 42.18 -22.69
C ILE A 76 -11.21 41.66 -22.76
N GLU A 77 -11.76 41.19 -21.64
CA GLU A 77 -13.13 40.69 -21.57
C GLU A 77 -14.14 41.83 -21.43
N LYS A 78 -14.89 42.14 -22.49
CA LYS A 78 -15.83 43.29 -22.53
C LYS A 78 -17.28 42.97 -22.14
N ARG A 79 -17.67 41.70 -22.00
CA ARG A 79 -19.07 41.31 -21.74
C ARG A 79 -19.38 41.17 -20.24
N LYS A 80 -20.66 41.30 -19.87
CA LYS A 80 -21.14 41.11 -18.48
C LYS A 80 -21.14 39.64 -18.03
N ASP A 81 -21.24 38.71 -18.99
CA ASP A 81 -21.26 37.26 -18.80
C ASP A 81 -19.88 36.60 -19.02
N ALA A 82 -18.83 37.42 -19.16
CA ALA A 82 -17.48 36.97 -19.47
C ALA A 82 -16.99 35.88 -18.50
N GLN A 83 -16.57 34.75 -19.04
CA GLN A 83 -15.73 33.78 -18.35
C GLN A 83 -14.31 34.35 -18.32
N LEU A 84 -13.79 34.69 -17.15
CA LEU A 84 -12.50 35.37 -17.00
C LEU A 84 -11.36 34.34 -16.97
N ALA A 85 -11.44 33.43 -15.99
CA ALA A 85 -10.46 32.40 -15.71
C ALA A 85 -11.17 31.05 -15.46
N ARG A 86 -10.44 29.94 -15.63
CA ARG A 86 -10.86 28.62 -15.09
C ARG A 86 -10.06 28.34 -13.83
N GLU A 87 -10.72 27.97 -12.74
CA GLU A 87 -10.06 27.44 -11.55
C GLU A 87 -10.05 25.92 -11.60
N VAL A 88 -8.91 25.33 -11.20
CA VAL A 88 -8.79 23.92 -10.85
C VAL A 88 -8.28 23.82 -9.41
N GLU A 89 -8.92 22.96 -8.60
CA GLU A 89 -8.50 22.67 -7.21
C GLU A 89 -8.35 21.15 -7.01
N PHE A 90 -7.20 20.72 -6.48
CA PHE A 90 -6.90 19.31 -6.20
C PHE A 90 -6.35 19.07 -4.79
N SER A 91 -6.47 17.83 -4.28
CA SER A 91 -5.89 17.43 -2.99
C SER A 91 -4.54 16.74 -3.19
N ILE A 92 -3.52 17.30 -2.54
CA ILE A 92 -2.20 16.67 -2.42
C ILE A 92 -2.30 15.58 -1.33
N PRO A 93 -1.62 14.44 -1.47
CA PRO A 93 -1.49 13.45 -0.40
C PRO A 93 -0.92 14.04 0.91
N ARG A 94 -1.52 13.67 2.05
CA ARG A 94 -1.08 14.14 3.39
C ARG A 94 0.23 13.52 3.85
N GLU A 95 0.56 12.39 3.25
CA GLU A 95 1.74 11.57 3.51
C GLU A 95 3.00 12.12 2.82
N MET A 96 2.86 13.15 1.98
CA MET A 96 3.96 13.88 1.36
C MET A 96 4.46 15.01 2.27
N THR A 97 5.76 15.31 2.18
CA THR A 97 6.30 16.57 2.71
C THR A 97 5.84 17.76 1.87
N GLN A 98 5.94 18.96 2.44
CA GLN A 98 5.61 20.22 1.76
C GLN A 98 6.32 20.36 0.39
N ALA A 99 7.61 20.03 0.32
CA ALA A 99 8.41 20.11 -0.92
C ALA A 99 7.93 19.10 -1.98
N GLN A 100 7.67 17.85 -1.59
CA GLN A 100 7.16 16.81 -2.49
C GLN A 100 5.76 17.14 -3.03
N GLY A 101 4.90 17.73 -2.19
CA GLY A 101 3.57 18.18 -2.60
C GLY A 101 3.59 19.38 -3.54
N ILE A 102 4.50 20.33 -3.33
CA ILE A 102 4.72 21.46 -4.24
C ILE A 102 5.25 20.95 -5.59
N ALA A 103 6.21 20.02 -5.61
CA ALA A 103 6.71 19.40 -6.83
C ALA A 103 5.58 18.69 -7.61
N LEU A 104 4.84 17.78 -6.97
CA LEU A 104 3.69 17.09 -7.57
C LEU A 104 2.65 18.08 -8.15
N ALA A 105 2.36 19.18 -7.45
CA ALA A 105 1.43 20.19 -7.93
C ALA A 105 1.96 20.96 -9.15
N ARG A 106 3.24 21.30 -9.16
CA ARG A 106 3.92 21.96 -10.29
C ARG A 106 3.99 21.04 -11.52
N ASP A 107 4.40 19.79 -11.33
CA ASP A 107 4.50 18.78 -12.39
C ASP A 107 3.16 18.62 -13.12
N PHE A 108 2.07 18.50 -12.35
CA PHE A 108 0.72 18.38 -12.89
C PHE A 108 0.26 19.64 -13.63
N VAL A 109 0.56 20.83 -13.10
CA VAL A 109 0.19 22.09 -13.74
C VAL A 109 0.93 22.30 -15.06
N ARG A 110 2.22 21.96 -15.11
CA ARG A 110 3.02 22.00 -16.33
C ARG A 110 2.41 21.09 -17.40
N GLU A 111 2.24 19.80 -17.06
CA GLU A 111 1.75 18.76 -17.97
C GLU A 111 0.34 19.01 -18.51
N GLN A 112 -0.60 19.38 -17.63
CA GLN A 112 -2.01 19.38 -17.99
C GLN A 112 -2.55 20.74 -18.42
N PHE A 113 -1.80 21.83 -18.20
CA PHE A 113 -2.23 23.19 -18.54
C PHE A 113 -1.18 23.96 -19.35
N VAL A 114 0.06 24.08 -18.86
CA VAL A 114 1.09 24.95 -19.47
C VAL A 114 1.54 24.44 -20.83
N GLU A 115 1.83 23.13 -20.93
CA GLU A 115 2.16 22.44 -22.20
C GLU A 115 1.04 22.51 -23.26
N ARG A 116 -0.17 22.99 -22.88
CA ARG A 116 -1.32 23.20 -23.77
C ARG A 116 -1.61 24.68 -24.05
N GLY A 117 -0.70 25.59 -23.74
CA GLY A 117 -0.84 27.02 -24.02
C GLY A 117 -1.64 27.83 -22.99
N MET A 118 -1.94 27.28 -21.80
CA MET A 118 -2.58 28.03 -20.71
C MET A 118 -1.54 28.69 -19.80
N VAL A 119 -1.72 29.97 -19.49
CA VAL A 119 -1.02 30.61 -18.35
C VAL A 119 -1.66 30.10 -17.06
N ALA A 120 -0.84 29.67 -16.10
CA ALA A 120 -1.29 29.01 -14.88
C ALA A 120 -0.71 29.64 -13.60
N ASP A 121 -1.58 30.27 -12.81
CA ASP A 121 -1.29 30.83 -11.50
C ASP A 121 -1.51 29.77 -10.40
N LEU A 122 -0.43 29.06 -10.04
CA LEU A 122 -0.40 27.96 -9.08
C LEU A 122 -0.12 28.47 -7.67
N ASN A 123 -1.03 28.14 -6.74
CA ASN A 123 -0.91 28.48 -5.32
C ASN A 123 -1.12 27.22 -4.48
N VAL A 124 -0.11 26.80 -3.72
CA VAL A 124 -0.16 25.62 -2.86
C VAL A 124 -0.40 26.05 -1.41
N HIS A 125 -1.40 25.43 -0.79
CA HIS A 125 -1.87 25.68 0.55
C HIS A 125 -1.63 24.46 1.43
N TRP A 126 -1.11 24.67 2.63
CA TRP A 126 -0.78 23.64 3.62
C TRP A 126 -1.53 23.84 4.95
N ASP A 127 -2.70 24.49 4.88
CA ASP A 127 -3.64 24.72 5.99
C ASP A 127 -3.82 23.48 6.88
N ILE A 128 -3.94 23.70 8.20
CA ILE A 128 -4.30 22.66 9.16
C ILE A 128 -5.82 22.44 9.11
N GLY A 129 -6.24 21.18 9.03
CA GLY A 129 -7.64 20.76 9.10
C GLY A 129 -8.18 20.68 10.53
N GLU A 130 -9.48 20.42 10.65
CA GLU A 130 -10.19 20.32 11.95
C GLU A 130 -9.71 19.10 12.78
N ASP A 131 -9.16 18.09 12.11
CA ASP A 131 -8.46 16.94 12.68
C ASP A 131 -7.04 17.25 13.20
N GLY A 132 -6.60 18.51 13.13
CA GLY A 132 -5.27 18.94 13.52
C GLY A 132 -4.15 18.47 12.59
N GLN A 133 -4.46 17.88 11.44
CA GLN A 133 -3.49 17.42 10.44
C GLN A 133 -3.37 18.42 9.27
N ALA A 134 -2.23 18.44 8.59
CA ALA A 134 -2.11 19.22 7.35
C ALA A 134 -3.16 18.77 6.31
N LYS A 135 -3.77 19.70 5.60
CA LYS A 135 -4.76 19.49 4.54
C LYS A 135 -4.21 20.07 3.23
N PRO A 136 -3.14 19.48 2.65
CA PRO A 136 -2.42 20.09 1.55
C PRO A 136 -3.24 20.06 0.26
N HIS A 137 -3.26 21.17 -0.45
CA HIS A 137 -4.03 21.35 -1.67
C HIS A 137 -3.45 22.45 -2.55
N ALA A 138 -3.78 22.43 -3.83
CA ALA A 138 -3.43 23.51 -4.75
C ALA A 138 -4.69 24.14 -5.33
N HIS A 139 -4.65 25.46 -5.50
CA HIS A 139 -5.55 26.23 -6.35
C HIS A 139 -4.75 26.70 -7.56
N VAL A 140 -5.28 26.47 -8.76
CA VAL A 140 -4.69 26.90 -10.03
C VAL A 140 -5.70 27.78 -10.75
N MET A 141 -5.33 29.01 -11.10
CA MET A 141 -6.13 29.85 -12.00
C MET A 141 -5.51 29.87 -13.38
N LEU A 142 -6.31 29.51 -14.39
CA LEU A 142 -5.91 29.31 -15.77
C LEU A 142 -6.51 30.39 -16.67
N SER A 143 -5.76 30.81 -17.70
CA SER A 143 -6.31 31.63 -18.78
C SER A 143 -7.45 30.91 -19.52
N THR A 144 -8.40 31.68 -20.05
CA THR A 144 -9.46 31.15 -20.96
C THR A 144 -9.17 31.49 -22.43
N ARG A 145 -7.93 31.89 -22.71
CA ARG A 145 -7.39 32.31 -24.00
C ARG A 145 -6.00 31.74 -24.19
N SER A 146 -5.63 31.46 -25.44
CA SER A 146 -4.23 31.26 -25.82
C SER A 146 -3.41 32.53 -25.54
N VAL A 147 -2.10 32.38 -25.44
CA VAL A 147 -1.16 33.48 -25.27
C VAL A 147 -0.03 33.32 -26.28
N ASP A 148 0.37 34.44 -26.88
CA ASP A 148 1.55 34.57 -27.74
C ASP A 148 2.37 35.81 -27.29
N GLU A 149 3.46 36.12 -28.01
CA GLU A 149 4.39 37.23 -27.70
C GLU A 149 3.71 38.61 -27.57
N ASN A 150 2.53 38.79 -28.19
CA ASN A 150 1.75 40.02 -28.13
C ASN A 150 0.81 40.06 -26.90
N GLY A 151 0.47 38.89 -26.33
CA GLY A 151 -0.42 38.73 -25.18
C GLY A 151 -1.58 37.78 -25.44
N PHE A 152 -2.78 38.14 -24.98
CA PHE A 152 -3.95 37.24 -25.03
C PHE A 152 -4.62 37.14 -26.41
N GLY A 153 -4.55 35.96 -27.01
CA GLY A 153 -5.16 35.60 -28.29
C GLY A 153 -6.64 35.20 -28.19
N ALA A 154 -7.03 34.24 -29.02
CA ALA A 154 -8.40 33.74 -29.12
C ALA A 154 -8.84 32.95 -27.87
N LYS A 155 -10.17 32.78 -27.69
CA LYS A 155 -10.71 31.88 -26.66
C LYS A 155 -10.75 30.46 -27.16
N GLU A 156 -9.91 29.62 -26.59
CA GLU A 156 -9.92 28.20 -26.89
C GLU A 156 -11.10 27.52 -26.18
N ARG A 157 -11.86 26.71 -26.92
CA ARG A 157 -13.10 26.08 -26.44
C ARG A 157 -12.88 24.66 -25.94
N SER A 158 -12.00 23.91 -26.59
CA SER A 158 -11.66 22.52 -26.23
C SER A 158 -11.19 22.39 -24.77
N TRP A 159 -10.53 23.43 -24.26
CA TRP A 159 -10.14 23.57 -22.86
C TRP A 159 -11.31 23.49 -21.85
N ASN A 160 -12.57 23.58 -22.28
CA ASN A 160 -13.77 23.43 -21.44
C ASN A 160 -14.49 22.07 -21.60
N ASP A 161 -13.99 21.17 -22.45
CA ASP A 161 -14.69 19.92 -22.74
C ASP A 161 -14.67 18.93 -21.57
N LYS A 162 -15.74 18.13 -21.50
CA LYS A 162 -15.96 17.14 -20.44
C LYS A 162 -14.91 16.02 -20.48
N GLU A 163 -14.48 15.63 -21.67
CA GLU A 163 -13.50 14.56 -21.89
C GLU A 163 -12.11 14.98 -21.39
N LEU A 164 -11.67 16.20 -21.72
CA LEU A 164 -10.42 16.77 -21.20
C LEU A 164 -10.43 16.86 -19.66
N LEU A 165 -11.57 17.21 -19.05
CA LEU A 165 -11.71 17.17 -17.59
C LEU A 165 -11.60 15.74 -17.03
N LEU A 166 -12.06 14.71 -17.73
CA LEU A 166 -11.84 13.31 -17.34
C LEU A 166 -10.36 12.92 -17.47
N THR A 167 -9.68 13.35 -18.54
CA THR A 167 -8.22 13.16 -18.70
C THR A 167 -7.44 13.80 -17.56
N TRP A 168 -7.74 15.06 -17.20
CA TRP A 168 -7.11 15.72 -16.04
C TRP A 168 -7.32 14.96 -14.73
N ARG A 169 -8.52 14.40 -14.53
CA ARG A 169 -8.84 13.61 -13.34
C ARG A 169 -8.05 12.29 -13.29
N GLU A 170 -7.99 11.55 -14.39
CA GLU A 170 -7.20 10.33 -14.49
C GLU A 170 -5.70 10.59 -14.33
N ARG A 171 -5.20 11.68 -14.94
CA ARG A 171 -3.81 12.12 -14.83
C ARG A 171 -3.44 12.56 -13.41
N TRP A 172 -4.33 13.24 -12.69
CA TRP A 172 -4.06 13.57 -11.28
C TRP A 172 -3.97 12.31 -10.40
N ALA A 173 -4.92 11.37 -10.54
CA ALA A 173 -4.84 10.11 -9.79
C ALA A 173 -3.60 9.30 -10.16
N SER A 174 -3.26 9.23 -11.45
CA SER A 174 -2.03 8.61 -11.95
C SER A 174 -0.78 9.21 -11.29
N LEU A 175 -0.54 10.50 -11.50
CA LEU A 175 0.69 11.17 -11.07
C LEU A 175 0.80 11.17 -9.53
N ALA A 176 -0.30 11.36 -8.81
CA ALA A 176 -0.29 11.28 -7.35
C ALA A 176 -0.10 9.83 -6.84
N ASN A 177 -0.60 8.80 -7.55
CA ASN A 177 -0.33 7.39 -7.21
C ASN A 177 1.12 6.99 -7.46
N GLU A 178 1.71 7.53 -8.53
CA GLU A 178 3.13 7.39 -8.82
C GLU A 178 3.92 8.07 -7.70
N ARG A 179 3.72 9.37 -7.46
CA ARG A 179 4.34 10.11 -6.34
C ARG A 179 4.06 9.49 -4.94
N LEU A 180 3.04 8.64 -4.76
CA LEU A 180 2.80 7.84 -3.55
C LEU A 180 3.61 6.54 -3.52
N ALA A 181 3.61 5.77 -4.61
CA ALA A 181 4.51 4.63 -4.80
C ALA A 181 5.98 5.04 -4.66
N GLU A 182 6.27 6.31 -4.99
CA GLU A 182 7.59 6.92 -4.91
C GLU A 182 8.15 7.05 -3.50
N LEU A 183 7.27 7.25 -2.53
CA LEU A 183 7.66 7.61 -1.16
C LEU A 183 7.50 6.44 -0.20
N ASP A 184 7.50 5.20 -0.71
CA ASP A 184 7.30 3.96 0.05
C ASP A 184 5.91 3.86 0.71
N LEU A 185 4.90 4.53 0.13
CA LEU A 185 3.55 4.60 0.68
C LEU A 185 2.63 3.64 -0.07
N ASP A 186 1.96 2.74 0.65
CA ASP A 186 0.98 1.78 0.07
C ASP A 186 -0.40 2.37 -0.20
N VAL A 187 -0.57 3.65 0.07
CA VAL A 187 -1.82 4.37 -0.18
C VAL A 187 -1.95 4.66 -1.66
N ARG A 188 -3.14 4.40 -2.23
CA ARG A 188 -3.51 4.77 -3.59
C ARG A 188 -4.82 5.55 -3.60
N ILE A 189 -5.04 6.30 -4.68
CA ILE A 189 -6.19 7.18 -4.91
C ILE A 189 -6.77 6.85 -6.30
N ASP A 190 -8.09 6.77 -6.44
CA ASP A 190 -8.73 6.46 -7.73
C ASP A 190 -9.58 7.66 -8.19
N HIS A 191 -9.51 7.99 -9.49
CA HIS A 191 -10.26 9.09 -10.09
C HIS A 191 -11.71 8.72 -10.43
N ARG A 192 -12.00 7.42 -10.55
CA ARG A 192 -13.30 6.86 -10.89
C ARG A 192 -14.27 7.04 -9.72
N SER A 193 -15.53 7.30 -10.02
CA SER A 193 -16.59 7.24 -9.00
C SER A 193 -16.63 5.85 -8.35
N PHE A 194 -17.03 5.78 -7.08
CA PHE A 194 -17.26 4.51 -6.39
C PHE A 194 -18.21 3.60 -7.19
N ALA A 195 -19.30 4.14 -7.76
CA ALA A 195 -20.18 3.42 -8.67
C ALA A 195 -19.46 2.80 -9.89
N ALA A 196 -18.50 3.49 -10.51
CA ALA A 196 -17.68 2.93 -11.61
C ALA A 196 -16.59 1.94 -11.12
N GLN A 197 -16.35 1.88 -9.82
CA GLN A 197 -15.59 0.81 -9.15
C GLN A 197 -16.52 -0.33 -8.69
N GLY A 198 -17.85 -0.20 -8.79
CA GLY A 198 -18.80 -1.14 -8.19
C GLY A 198 -18.83 -1.10 -6.65
N ILE A 199 -18.33 -0.02 -6.04
CA ILE A 199 -18.51 0.28 -4.62
C ILE A 199 -19.76 1.14 -4.52
N ASP A 200 -20.79 0.69 -3.80
CA ASP A 200 -22.07 1.41 -3.75
C ASP A 200 -22.08 2.49 -2.65
N LEU A 201 -21.20 3.49 -2.82
CA LEU A 201 -21.11 4.71 -2.03
C LEU A 201 -21.16 5.93 -2.96
N GLU A 202 -21.56 7.09 -2.44
CA GLU A 202 -21.59 8.31 -3.23
C GLU A 202 -20.21 9.02 -3.21
N PRO A 203 -19.64 9.43 -4.36
CA PRO A 203 -18.32 10.07 -4.37
C PRO A 203 -18.36 11.47 -3.75
N GLN A 204 -17.58 11.71 -2.70
CA GLN A 204 -17.54 12.99 -2.02
C GLN A 204 -16.87 14.10 -2.85
N ASN A 205 -17.54 15.25 -2.94
CA ASN A 205 -16.93 16.54 -3.27
C ASN A 205 -15.95 16.93 -2.15
N LYS A 206 -14.79 17.54 -2.40
CA LYS A 206 -13.86 17.97 -1.33
C LYS A 206 -14.17 19.40 -0.89
N ILE A 207 -14.17 19.64 0.43
CA ILE A 207 -14.14 20.99 0.98
C ILE A 207 -12.71 21.56 0.95
N GLY A 208 -12.51 22.62 0.17
CA GLY A 208 -11.38 23.55 0.35
C GLY A 208 -11.59 24.43 1.60
N PRO A 209 -10.56 24.70 2.45
CA PRO A 209 -10.65 25.57 3.63
C PRO A 209 -11.13 27.01 3.38
N ALA A 210 -11.37 27.41 2.13
CA ALA A 210 -12.05 28.66 1.80
C ALA A 210 -13.55 28.64 2.12
N GLY A 211 -14.24 27.50 1.96
CA GLY A 211 -15.69 27.37 2.17
C GLY A 211 -16.10 27.48 3.65
N MET A 212 -15.35 26.81 4.53
CA MET A 212 -15.53 26.89 5.99
C MET A 212 -15.25 28.28 6.58
N ARG A 213 -14.65 29.21 5.82
CA ARG A 213 -14.28 30.56 6.28
C ARG A 213 -15.08 31.67 5.60
N ARG A 214 -16.23 31.36 4.96
CA ARG A 214 -17.12 32.33 4.30
C ARG A 214 -18.61 31.96 4.48
N GLU A 215 -19.18 32.31 5.62
CA GLU A 215 -20.64 32.18 5.86
C GLU A 215 -21.50 33.13 5.00
N GLU A 216 -20.91 34.10 4.28
CA GLU A 216 -21.65 35.19 3.61
C GLU A 216 -21.87 35.03 2.08
N ARG A 217 -21.42 33.95 1.41
CA ARG A 217 -21.69 33.76 -0.04
C ARG A 217 -21.94 32.29 -0.43
N GLY A 218 -23.17 32.01 -0.90
CA GLY A 218 -23.78 30.68 -1.06
C GLY A 218 -22.89 29.57 -1.65
N GLU A 219 -22.37 29.75 -2.86
CA GLU A 219 -21.67 28.71 -3.63
C GLU A 219 -20.57 27.90 -2.90
N ASP A 220 -19.86 28.52 -1.94
CA ASP A 220 -18.78 27.83 -1.22
C ASP A 220 -19.27 27.23 0.12
N ALA A 221 -20.45 27.64 0.61
CA ALA A 221 -21.18 26.99 1.70
C ALA A 221 -22.03 25.81 1.20
N GLU A 222 -22.59 25.90 -0.01
CA GLU A 222 -23.27 24.79 -0.71
C GLU A 222 -22.34 23.59 -0.85
N ARG A 223 -21.09 23.78 -1.33
CA ARG A 223 -20.09 22.71 -1.43
C ARG A 223 -19.65 22.13 -0.08
N VAL A 224 -19.79 22.88 1.01
CA VAL A 224 -19.57 22.40 2.39
C VAL A 224 -20.73 21.51 2.82
N ALA A 225 -21.97 21.96 2.60
CA ALA A 225 -23.16 21.16 2.84
C ALA A 225 -23.13 19.87 2.01
N ASP A 226 -22.87 19.94 0.69
CA ASP A 226 -22.75 18.79 -0.22
C ASP A 226 -21.78 17.75 0.32
N HIS A 227 -20.54 18.14 0.68
CA HIS A 227 -19.55 17.19 1.19
C HIS A 227 -20.00 16.55 2.50
N LEU A 228 -20.47 17.34 3.46
CA LEU A 228 -20.94 16.85 4.75
C LEU A 228 -22.22 16.01 4.60
N GLU A 229 -23.02 16.24 3.58
CA GLU A 229 -24.22 15.46 3.24
C GLU A 229 -23.89 14.17 2.48
N ILE A 230 -22.89 14.17 1.60
CA ILE A 230 -22.37 12.93 0.98
C ILE A 230 -21.64 12.09 2.04
N ALA A 231 -20.84 12.69 2.92
CA ALA A 231 -20.22 12.01 4.05
C ALA A 231 -21.27 11.48 5.03
N ARG A 232 -22.32 12.25 5.33
CA ARG A 232 -23.44 11.79 6.14
C ARG A 232 -24.16 10.61 5.48
N ARG A 233 -24.53 10.71 4.20
CA ARG A 233 -25.23 9.64 3.46
C ARG A 233 -24.37 8.39 3.29
N ASN A 234 -23.07 8.52 3.08
CA ASN A 234 -22.13 7.39 3.08
C ASN A 234 -22.03 6.74 4.47
N GLY A 235 -21.98 7.54 5.54
CA GLY A 235 -21.94 7.02 6.91
C GLY A 235 -23.25 6.35 7.32
N GLU A 236 -24.40 6.94 7.00
CA GLU A 236 -25.74 6.34 7.14
C GLU A 236 -25.83 5.03 6.35
N ARG A 237 -25.28 5.00 5.14
CA ARG A 237 -25.21 3.78 4.34
C ARG A 237 -24.30 2.73 4.96
N LEU A 238 -23.13 3.08 5.48
CA LEU A 238 -22.26 2.12 6.19
C LEU A 238 -22.84 1.66 7.54
N LEU A 239 -23.77 2.41 8.14
CA LEU A 239 -24.56 1.93 9.30
C LEU A 239 -25.58 0.85 8.87
N ALA A 240 -26.25 1.04 7.74
CA ALA A 240 -27.19 0.06 7.19
C ALA A 240 -26.46 -1.18 6.61
N GLU A 241 -25.47 -0.93 5.76
CA GLU A 241 -24.76 -1.85 4.86
C GLU A 241 -23.23 -1.87 5.16
N PRO A 242 -22.78 -2.26 6.36
CA PRO A 242 -21.36 -2.21 6.75
C PRO A 242 -20.43 -3.09 5.90
N HIS A 243 -20.97 -4.03 5.12
CA HIS A 243 -20.19 -4.88 4.22
C HIS A 243 -19.50 -4.08 3.10
N VAL A 244 -20.09 -2.98 2.63
CA VAL A 244 -19.55 -2.14 1.54
C VAL A 244 -18.16 -1.56 1.88
N ALA A 245 -17.90 -1.26 3.17
CA ALA A 245 -16.56 -0.85 3.61
C ALA A 245 -15.53 -2.00 3.51
N LEU A 246 -15.96 -3.23 3.77
CA LEU A 246 -15.10 -4.42 3.73
C LEU A 246 -14.81 -4.86 2.29
N GLU A 247 -15.78 -4.73 1.38
CA GLU A 247 -15.61 -4.95 -0.05
C GLU A 247 -14.62 -3.96 -0.67
N ALA A 248 -14.71 -2.67 -0.30
CA ALA A 248 -13.78 -1.64 -0.74
C ALA A 248 -12.33 -1.92 -0.29
N LEU A 249 -12.13 -2.39 0.94
CA LEU A 249 -10.83 -2.81 1.47
C LEU A 249 -10.30 -4.08 0.76
N THR A 250 -11.14 -5.11 0.66
CA THR A 250 -10.76 -6.43 0.08
C THR A 250 -10.70 -6.47 -1.46
N ARG A 251 -10.75 -5.31 -2.11
CA ARG A 251 -10.50 -5.19 -3.56
C ARG A 251 -9.01 -5.22 -3.91
N GLN A 252 -8.17 -4.56 -3.10
CA GLN A 252 -6.74 -4.38 -3.37
C GLN A 252 -5.83 -5.27 -2.49
N GLN A 253 -6.34 -5.76 -1.35
CA GLN A 253 -5.60 -6.54 -0.36
C GLN A 253 -6.45 -7.73 0.11
N SER A 254 -5.88 -8.95 0.21
CA SER A 254 -6.64 -10.08 0.78
C SER A 254 -6.73 -10.01 2.32
N THR A 255 -5.82 -9.28 2.96
CA THR A 255 -5.85 -9.00 4.41
C THR A 255 -5.55 -7.53 4.68
N PHE A 256 -6.24 -6.92 5.64
CA PHE A 256 -6.09 -5.51 6.03
C PHE A 256 -5.98 -5.38 7.56
N THR A 257 -5.54 -4.23 8.07
CA THR A 257 -5.48 -3.97 9.52
C THR A 257 -6.67 -3.12 10.00
N ARG A 258 -6.90 -3.10 11.32
CA ARG A 258 -7.85 -2.17 11.95
C ARG A 258 -7.54 -0.70 11.63
N GLN A 259 -6.27 -0.35 11.38
CA GLN A 259 -5.88 1.01 11.02
C GLN A 259 -6.35 1.38 9.61
N ASP A 260 -6.35 0.45 8.67
CA ASP A 260 -6.77 0.68 7.28
C ASP A 260 -8.29 0.80 7.19
N MET A 261 -9.00 -0.03 7.95
CA MET A 261 -10.45 0.09 8.17
C MET A 261 -10.83 1.44 8.81
N ALA A 262 -10.14 1.85 9.87
CA ALA A 262 -10.36 3.16 10.49
C ALA A 262 -10.11 4.32 9.52
N ARG A 263 -9.00 4.30 8.74
CA ARG A 263 -8.71 5.31 7.72
C ARG A 263 -9.73 5.31 6.57
N PHE A 264 -10.38 4.18 6.28
CA PHE A 264 -11.45 4.12 5.30
C PHE A 264 -12.73 4.77 5.86
N VAL A 265 -13.17 4.37 7.05
CA VAL A 265 -14.40 4.87 7.69
C VAL A 265 -14.31 6.36 8.01
N ASP A 266 -13.16 6.85 8.50
CA ASP A 266 -12.84 8.27 8.72
C ASP A 266 -13.20 9.16 7.52
N ARG A 267 -12.96 8.66 6.30
CA ARG A 267 -13.29 9.36 5.06
C ARG A 267 -14.77 9.31 4.70
N GLN A 268 -15.53 8.36 5.22
CA GLN A 268 -16.93 8.11 4.85
C GLN A 268 -17.93 8.58 5.89
N THR A 269 -17.50 9.36 6.89
CA THR A 269 -18.35 9.83 7.99
C THR A 269 -18.18 11.31 8.26
N VAL A 270 -19.26 11.96 8.70
CA VAL A 270 -19.33 13.43 8.85
C VAL A 270 -18.74 13.98 10.16
N ASP A 271 -18.73 13.17 11.22
CA ASP A 271 -18.26 13.55 12.56
C ASP A 271 -17.78 12.33 13.39
N ALA A 272 -17.30 12.58 14.60
CA ALA A 272 -16.77 11.56 15.51
C ALA A 272 -17.84 10.59 16.07
N GLU A 273 -19.11 10.98 16.13
CA GLU A 273 -20.20 10.11 16.58
C GLU A 273 -20.58 9.14 15.46
N GLN A 274 -20.77 9.62 14.23
CA GLN A 274 -21.00 8.79 13.06
C GLN A 274 -19.80 7.89 12.76
N PHE A 275 -18.55 8.40 12.88
CA PHE A 275 -17.34 7.59 12.79
C PHE A 275 -17.35 6.43 13.79
N THR A 276 -17.63 6.71 15.06
CA THR A 276 -17.65 5.68 16.11
C THR A 276 -18.76 4.67 15.87
N ALA A 277 -19.95 5.12 15.47
CA ALA A 277 -21.09 4.25 15.16
C ALA A 277 -20.81 3.35 13.95
N VAL A 278 -20.24 3.88 12.86
CA VAL A 278 -19.85 3.09 11.68
C VAL A 278 -18.72 2.12 12.04
N MET A 279 -17.68 2.55 12.76
CA MET A 279 -16.60 1.65 13.20
C MET A 279 -17.13 0.48 14.02
N VAL A 280 -18.01 0.72 15.00
CA VAL A 280 -18.67 -0.34 15.77
C VAL A 280 -19.51 -1.25 14.87
N ARG A 281 -20.20 -0.69 13.88
CA ARG A 281 -21.10 -1.43 12.98
C ARG A 281 -20.35 -2.27 11.94
N VAL A 282 -19.18 -1.82 11.49
CA VAL A 282 -18.25 -2.56 10.61
C VAL A 282 -17.46 -3.61 11.41
N GLU A 283 -17.02 -3.30 12.63
CA GLU A 283 -16.38 -4.27 13.54
C GLU A 283 -17.35 -5.38 14.00
N ALA A 284 -18.65 -5.06 14.11
CA ALA A 284 -19.72 -6.03 14.36
C ALA A 284 -20.34 -6.62 13.07
N CYS A 285 -19.75 -6.40 11.89
CA CYS A 285 -20.25 -6.96 10.64
C CYS A 285 -20.00 -8.48 10.62
N PRO A 286 -21.01 -9.34 10.34
CA PRO A 286 -20.83 -10.79 10.29
C PRO A 286 -19.79 -11.26 9.26
N GLU A 287 -19.56 -10.45 8.21
CA GLU A 287 -18.59 -10.70 7.15
C GLU A 287 -17.14 -10.46 7.57
N LEU A 288 -16.89 -9.68 8.63
CA LEU A 288 -15.54 -9.42 9.11
C LEU A 288 -14.99 -10.64 9.84
N VAL A 289 -13.83 -11.13 9.39
CA VAL A 289 -13.13 -12.26 10.00
C VAL A 289 -11.73 -11.83 10.45
N ALA A 290 -11.47 -11.91 11.75
CA ALA A 290 -10.13 -11.76 12.31
C ALA A 290 -9.31 -13.03 12.03
N LEU A 291 -8.18 -12.88 11.32
CA LEU A 291 -7.28 -13.97 10.91
C LEU A 291 -6.26 -14.33 12.00
N GLY A 292 -5.95 -13.37 12.89
CA GLY A 292 -4.89 -13.48 13.88
C GLY A 292 -3.93 -12.30 13.77
N LYS A 293 -2.63 -12.55 14.00
CA LYS A 293 -1.57 -11.56 13.87
C LYS A 293 -0.60 -11.93 12.75
N ASP A 294 -0.07 -10.94 12.05
CA ASP A 294 1.02 -11.11 11.09
C ASP A 294 2.38 -11.26 11.77
N GLY A 295 3.44 -11.51 10.97
CA GLY A 295 4.82 -11.63 11.45
C GLY A 295 5.39 -10.37 12.15
N HIS A 296 4.69 -9.24 12.09
CA HIS A 296 5.02 -8.01 12.81
C HIS A 296 4.12 -7.79 14.05
N GLY A 297 3.31 -8.79 14.41
CA GLY A 297 2.41 -8.75 15.57
C GLY A 297 1.15 -7.89 15.39
N ARG A 298 0.88 -7.40 14.17
CA ARG A 298 -0.29 -6.58 13.85
C ARG A 298 -1.50 -7.46 13.60
N GLU A 299 -2.65 -7.07 14.15
CA GLU A 299 -3.91 -7.82 13.95
C GLU A 299 -4.42 -7.65 12.52
N ARG A 300 -4.80 -8.77 11.89
CA ARG A 300 -5.21 -8.87 10.49
C ARG A 300 -6.63 -9.37 10.35
N PHE A 301 -7.32 -8.80 9.37
CA PHE A 301 -8.73 -9.05 9.07
C PHE A 301 -8.91 -9.32 7.57
N SER A 302 -9.99 -10.02 7.23
CA SER A 302 -10.49 -10.19 5.85
C SER A 302 -12.02 -10.33 5.86
N THR A 303 -12.64 -10.51 4.70
CA THR A 303 -14.06 -10.88 4.56
C THR A 303 -14.23 -12.40 4.47
N ARG A 304 -15.40 -12.92 4.89
CA ARG A 304 -15.81 -14.30 4.55
C ARG A 304 -15.83 -14.52 3.04
N GLU A 305 -16.23 -13.52 2.30
CA GLU A 305 -16.28 -13.52 0.83
C GLU A 305 -14.88 -13.74 0.22
N MET A 306 -13.85 -12.99 0.67
CA MET A 306 -12.46 -13.18 0.24
C MET A 306 -11.88 -14.52 0.69
N ILE A 307 -12.13 -14.91 1.95
CA ILE A 307 -11.75 -16.23 2.47
C ILE A 307 -12.37 -17.34 1.61
N GLY A 308 -13.64 -17.21 1.23
CA GLY A 308 -14.36 -18.15 0.37
C GLY A 308 -13.84 -18.18 -1.06
N VAL A 309 -13.41 -17.05 -1.62
CA VAL A 309 -12.68 -17.00 -2.91
C VAL A 309 -11.38 -17.79 -2.81
N GLU A 310 -10.56 -17.54 -1.79
CA GLU A 310 -9.26 -18.19 -1.69
C GLU A 310 -9.36 -19.67 -1.27
N GLN A 311 -10.41 -20.06 -0.52
CA GLN A 311 -10.77 -21.46 -0.27
C GLN A 311 -11.20 -22.17 -1.56
N ARG A 312 -12.11 -21.59 -2.37
CA ARG A 312 -12.49 -22.18 -3.68
C ARG A 312 -11.30 -22.28 -4.63
N LEU A 313 -10.39 -21.31 -4.59
CA LEU A 313 -9.12 -21.35 -5.32
C LEU A 313 -8.24 -22.53 -4.86
N GLU A 314 -8.08 -22.75 -3.55
CA GLU A 314 -7.34 -23.90 -3.00
C GLU A 314 -8.01 -25.24 -3.40
N GLU A 315 -9.33 -25.35 -3.27
CA GLU A 315 -10.11 -26.53 -3.65
C GLU A 315 -10.02 -26.84 -5.16
N ALA A 316 -10.18 -25.83 -6.02
CA ALA A 316 -10.07 -26.01 -7.46
C ALA A 316 -8.66 -26.44 -7.87
N SER A 317 -7.64 -25.82 -7.27
CA SER A 317 -6.24 -26.12 -7.53
C SER A 317 -5.87 -27.55 -7.09
N LEU A 318 -6.26 -27.97 -5.89
CA LEU A 318 -6.00 -29.32 -5.39
C LEU A 318 -6.76 -30.37 -6.22
N ALA A 319 -8.02 -30.11 -6.59
CA ALA A 319 -8.80 -31.03 -7.41
C ALA A 319 -8.22 -31.22 -8.83
N MET A 320 -7.82 -30.13 -9.50
CA MET A 320 -7.21 -30.20 -10.84
C MET A 320 -5.77 -30.74 -10.80
N GLY A 321 -5.02 -30.49 -9.72
CA GLY A 321 -3.69 -31.06 -9.52
C GLY A 321 -3.67 -32.57 -9.29
N GLN A 322 -4.79 -33.14 -8.83
CA GLN A 322 -4.99 -34.57 -8.62
C GLN A 322 -5.68 -35.27 -9.81
N SER A 323 -6.57 -34.57 -10.52
CA SER A 323 -7.23 -35.08 -11.73
C SER A 323 -6.24 -35.32 -12.89
N GLN A 324 -6.55 -36.32 -13.72
CA GLN A 324 -5.64 -36.85 -14.74
C GLN A 324 -6.35 -37.17 -16.07
N GLY A 325 -6.66 -36.14 -16.87
CA GLY A 325 -7.31 -36.26 -18.18
C GLY A 325 -6.40 -36.00 -19.39
N HIS A 326 -5.30 -35.27 -19.24
CA HIS A 326 -4.60 -34.63 -20.37
C HIS A 326 -3.20 -35.21 -20.67
N ALA A 327 -3.10 -36.53 -20.72
CA ALA A 327 -1.82 -37.23 -20.90
C ALA A 327 -1.35 -37.26 -22.37
N VAL A 328 -0.28 -36.52 -22.69
CA VAL A 328 0.41 -36.67 -23.98
C VAL A 328 1.08 -38.06 -24.06
N PRO A 329 0.97 -38.79 -25.19
CA PRO A 329 1.62 -40.09 -25.37
C PRO A 329 3.12 -40.06 -25.11
N LEU A 330 3.66 -41.10 -24.46
CA LEU A 330 5.06 -41.14 -24.02
C LEU A 330 6.08 -40.97 -25.16
N ALA A 331 5.76 -41.41 -26.38
CA ALA A 331 6.61 -41.22 -27.56
C ALA A 331 6.69 -39.75 -27.97
N VAL A 332 5.53 -39.10 -28.17
CA VAL A 332 5.39 -37.66 -28.48
C VAL A 332 6.10 -36.82 -27.42
N ARG A 333 5.85 -37.11 -26.13
CA ARG A 333 6.51 -36.42 -25.02
C ARG A 333 8.03 -36.57 -25.05
N ARG A 334 8.56 -37.78 -25.30
CA ARG A 334 10.01 -37.99 -25.40
C ARG A 334 10.63 -37.23 -26.58
N ALA A 335 9.96 -37.20 -27.74
CA ALA A 335 10.40 -36.42 -28.89
C ALA A 335 10.40 -34.90 -28.60
N ALA A 336 9.37 -34.41 -27.91
CA ALA A 336 9.26 -33.01 -27.50
C ALA A 336 10.35 -32.62 -26.47
N MET A 337 10.64 -33.48 -25.49
CA MET A 337 11.73 -33.27 -24.53
C MET A 337 13.12 -33.32 -25.17
N ALA A 338 13.31 -34.15 -26.20
CA ALA A 338 14.59 -34.31 -26.90
C ALA A 338 14.78 -33.32 -28.07
N ARG A 339 14.02 -32.22 -28.11
CA ARG A 339 14.06 -31.25 -29.21
C ARG A 339 15.21 -30.26 -29.05
N ASP A 340 16.01 -30.12 -30.11
CA ASP A 340 17.15 -29.21 -30.17
C ASP A 340 16.80 -27.77 -29.74
N GLY A 341 17.70 -27.15 -28.96
CA GLY A 341 17.57 -25.78 -28.44
C GLY A 341 17.02 -25.68 -27.02
N LEU A 342 16.28 -26.69 -26.52
CA LEU A 342 15.90 -26.76 -25.11
C LEU A 342 17.14 -27.05 -24.22
N GLY A 343 17.20 -26.42 -23.05
CA GLY A 343 18.10 -26.83 -21.97
C GLY A 343 17.40 -27.78 -20.99
N ASP A 344 18.15 -28.47 -20.14
CA ASP A 344 17.65 -29.58 -19.30
C ASP A 344 16.41 -29.22 -18.47
N GLU A 345 16.42 -28.09 -17.74
CA GLU A 345 15.25 -27.62 -16.98
C GLU A 345 14.04 -27.31 -17.88
N GLN A 346 14.27 -26.78 -19.10
CA GLN A 346 13.19 -26.51 -20.05
C GLN A 346 12.62 -27.82 -20.64
N ALA A 347 13.46 -28.80 -20.94
CA ALA A 347 13.06 -30.12 -21.39
C ALA A 347 12.30 -30.88 -20.29
N LEU A 348 12.76 -30.80 -19.04
CA LEU A 348 12.02 -31.30 -17.87
C LEU A 348 10.67 -30.59 -17.73
N ALA A 349 10.60 -29.27 -17.88
CA ALA A 349 9.34 -28.54 -17.85
C ALA A 349 8.36 -28.97 -18.96
N VAL A 350 8.79 -29.16 -20.21
CA VAL A 350 7.97 -29.79 -21.26
C VAL A 350 7.48 -31.17 -20.78
N GLY A 351 8.39 -31.98 -20.25
CA GLY A 351 8.11 -33.33 -19.77
C GLY A 351 7.13 -33.42 -18.59
N GLU A 352 7.05 -32.38 -17.75
CA GLU A 352 6.11 -32.28 -16.63
C GLU A 352 4.76 -31.73 -17.06
N VAL A 353 4.70 -30.62 -17.82
CA VAL A 353 3.41 -30.03 -18.24
C VAL A 353 2.63 -30.93 -19.21
N THR A 354 3.31 -31.82 -19.92
CA THR A 354 2.72 -32.85 -20.80
C THR A 354 2.47 -34.21 -20.09
N LYS A 355 2.49 -34.24 -18.75
CA LYS A 355 1.91 -35.35 -17.97
C LYS A 355 0.38 -35.21 -17.88
N SER A 356 -0.23 -36.26 -17.33
CA SER A 356 -1.68 -36.41 -17.18
C SER A 356 -2.39 -35.32 -16.36
N ARG A 357 -1.70 -34.65 -15.42
CA ARG A 357 -2.31 -33.70 -14.46
C ARG A 357 -3.07 -32.58 -15.15
N ASP A 358 -4.29 -32.30 -14.69
CA ASP A 358 -5.15 -31.27 -15.27
C ASP A 358 -4.81 -29.86 -14.79
N LEU A 359 -3.99 -29.71 -13.74
CA LEU A 359 -3.29 -28.46 -13.42
C LEU A 359 -1.77 -28.70 -13.38
N SER A 360 -1.02 -27.75 -13.93
CA SER A 360 0.44 -27.69 -13.83
C SER A 360 0.88 -26.25 -13.63
N VAL A 361 1.96 -26.06 -12.88
CA VAL A 361 2.52 -24.73 -12.59
C VAL A 361 3.99 -24.72 -13.01
N VAL A 362 4.38 -23.72 -13.80
CA VAL A 362 5.78 -23.47 -14.18
C VAL A 362 6.20 -22.12 -13.61
N VAL A 363 7.10 -22.17 -12.63
CA VAL A 363 7.82 -21.00 -12.15
C VAL A 363 9.11 -20.91 -12.96
N GLY A 364 9.43 -19.73 -13.48
CA GLY A 364 10.73 -19.55 -14.12
C GLY A 364 11.17 -18.11 -14.13
N TYR A 365 12.44 -17.90 -13.82
CA TYR A 365 13.02 -16.55 -13.67
C TYR A 365 12.97 -15.75 -14.98
N ALA A 366 13.28 -14.46 -14.88
CA ALA A 366 13.42 -13.56 -16.02
C ALA A 366 14.50 -14.10 -17.00
N GLY A 367 14.15 -14.24 -18.28
CA GLY A 367 15.11 -14.68 -19.31
C GLY A 367 15.39 -16.18 -19.39
N THR A 368 14.58 -17.04 -18.77
CA THR A 368 14.75 -18.51 -18.76
C THR A 368 14.14 -19.26 -19.96
N GLY A 369 13.57 -18.53 -20.93
CA GLY A 369 13.01 -19.12 -22.17
C GLY A 369 11.66 -19.83 -21.99
N LYS A 370 10.80 -19.35 -21.08
CA LYS A 370 9.46 -19.91 -20.81
C LYS A 370 8.60 -20.05 -22.06
N SER A 371 8.52 -19.03 -22.91
CA SER A 371 7.69 -19.04 -24.13
C SER A 371 8.18 -20.08 -25.15
N THR A 372 9.49 -20.27 -25.28
CA THR A 372 10.08 -21.31 -26.15
C THR A 372 9.71 -22.71 -25.67
N MET A 373 9.78 -22.96 -24.36
CA MET A 373 9.32 -24.21 -23.74
C MET A 373 7.84 -24.45 -24.03
N LEU A 374 7.00 -23.42 -23.88
CA LEU A 374 5.57 -23.49 -24.20
C LEU A 374 5.28 -23.75 -25.68
N GLY A 375 6.10 -23.24 -26.61
CA GLY A 375 5.94 -23.52 -28.03
C GLY A 375 6.21 -24.99 -28.40
N VAL A 376 7.11 -25.65 -27.66
CA VAL A 376 7.34 -27.10 -27.80
C VAL A 376 6.23 -27.91 -27.12
N ALA A 377 5.76 -27.48 -25.96
CA ALA A 377 4.63 -28.11 -25.28
C ALA A 377 3.32 -27.98 -26.11
N ARG A 378 3.08 -26.83 -26.76
CA ARG A 378 1.98 -26.60 -27.70
C ARG A 378 1.92 -27.67 -28.79
N ALA A 379 3.04 -27.87 -29.50
CA ALA A 379 3.12 -28.88 -30.56
C ALA A 379 2.84 -30.29 -30.03
N ALA A 380 3.33 -30.64 -28.83
CA ALA A 380 3.10 -31.95 -28.21
C ALA A 380 1.65 -32.17 -27.76
N TRP A 381 0.93 -31.12 -27.35
CA TRP A 381 -0.49 -31.18 -27.05
C TRP A 381 -1.35 -31.27 -28.32
N GLU A 382 -1.01 -30.51 -29.36
CA GLU A 382 -1.70 -30.54 -30.66
C GLU A 382 -1.52 -31.90 -31.36
N GLU A 383 -0.32 -32.48 -31.34
CA GLU A 383 -0.05 -33.84 -31.85
C GLU A 383 -0.83 -34.93 -31.07
N ALA A 384 -1.10 -34.68 -29.79
CA ALA A 384 -1.97 -35.52 -28.96
C ALA A 384 -3.49 -35.24 -29.14
N GLY A 385 -3.87 -34.30 -30.01
CA GLY A 385 -5.26 -33.98 -30.34
C GLY A 385 -5.96 -32.97 -29.41
N TYR A 386 -5.22 -32.29 -28.51
CA TYR A 386 -5.77 -31.23 -27.68
C TYR A 386 -5.73 -29.88 -28.39
N ARG A 387 -6.70 -29.01 -28.10
CA ARG A 387 -6.70 -27.60 -28.53
C ARG A 387 -5.98 -26.75 -27.49
N VAL A 388 -4.92 -26.04 -27.88
CA VAL A 388 -4.16 -25.18 -26.96
C VAL A 388 -4.64 -23.74 -27.08
N ARG A 389 -5.01 -23.12 -25.96
CA ARG A 389 -5.49 -21.73 -25.88
C ARG A 389 -4.62 -20.95 -24.90
N GLY A 390 -4.33 -19.69 -25.21
CA GLY A 390 -3.47 -18.84 -24.40
C GLY A 390 -4.24 -17.74 -23.68
N ALA A 391 -3.77 -17.36 -22.49
CA ALA A 391 -4.33 -16.28 -21.71
C ALA A 391 -3.25 -15.53 -20.94
N ALA A 392 -3.50 -14.25 -20.66
CA ALA A 392 -2.71 -13.47 -19.71
C ALA A 392 -3.54 -12.31 -19.12
N LEU A 393 -3.03 -11.64 -18.10
CA LEU A 393 -3.69 -10.48 -17.50
C LEU A 393 -3.80 -9.30 -18.50
N SER A 394 -2.74 -9.02 -19.24
CA SER A 394 -2.63 -7.87 -20.15
C SER A 394 -2.58 -8.30 -21.62
N GLY A 395 -3.01 -7.41 -22.53
CA GLY A 395 -2.91 -7.66 -23.98
C GLY A 395 -1.46 -7.81 -24.46
N ILE A 396 -0.52 -7.14 -23.81
CA ILE A 396 0.92 -7.25 -24.08
C ILE A 396 1.42 -8.66 -23.75
N ALA A 397 1.06 -9.19 -22.58
CA ALA A 397 1.47 -10.52 -22.15
C ALA A 397 0.79 -11.62 -23.00
N ALA A 398 -0.47 -11.44 -23.38
CA ALA A 398 -1.18 -12.36 -24.27
C ALA A 398 -0.52 -12.42 -25.66
N GLU A 399 -0.27 -11.28 -26.31
CA GLU A 399 0.43 -11.28 -27.60
C GLU A 399 1.90 -11.68 -27.49
N GLY A 400 2.54 -11.46 -26.34
CA GLY A 400 3.87 -11.97 -26.02
C GLY A 400 3.91 -13.50 -25.97
N LEU A 401 2.94 -14.12 -25.30
CA LEU A 401 2.73 -15.57 -25.29
C LEU A 401 2.50 -16.10 -26.71
N GLU A 402 1.57 -15.52 -27.47
CA GLU A 402 1.29 -15.91 -28.86
C GLU A 402 2.52 -15.78 -29.75
N SER A 403 3.26 -14.67 -29.65
CA SER A 403 4.49 -14.44 -30.42
C SER A 403 5.63 -15.38 -30.07
N GLY A 404 5.76 -15.76 -28.80
CA GLY A 404 6.87 -16.57 -28.29
C GLY A 404 6.63 -18.07 -28.30
N SER A 405 5.38 -18.52 -28.46
CA SER A 405 4.99 -19.95 -28.40
C SER A 405 4.10 -20.42 -29.56
N GLY A 406 3.45 -19.51 -30.29
CA GLY A 406 2.45 -19.82 -31.32
C GLY A 406 1.08 -20.23 -30.78
N ILE A 407 0.79 -20.03 -29.49
CA ILE A 407 -0.53 -20.28 -28.89
C ILE A 407 -1.45 -19.07 -29.15
N GLU A 408 -2.62 -19.24 -29.79
CA GLU A 408 -3.60 -18.14 -29.93
C GLU A 408 -4.01 -17.65 -28.52
N SER A 409 -3.78 -16.37 -28.23
CA SER A 409 -3.83 -15.83 -26.88
C SER A 409 -4.72 -14.61 -26.75
N ARG A 410 -5.46 -14.52 -25.63
CA ARG A 410 -6.35 -13.39 -25.33
C ARG A 410 -6.19 -12.91 -23.88
N THR A 411 -6.77 -11.77 -23.51
CA THR A 411 -6.78 -11.37 -22.09
C THR A 411 -7.77 -12.22 -21.29
N LEU A 412 -7.46 -12.52 -20.03
CA LEU A 412 -8.35 -13.26 -19.13
C LEU A 412 -9.75 -12.60 -19.07
N ALA A 413 -9.80 -11.28 -18.92
CA ALA A 413 -11.05 -10.52 -18.93
C ALA A 413 -11.84 -10.62 -20.26
N SER A 414 -11.17 -10.85 -21.40
CA SER A 414 -11.87 -11.10 -22.67
C SER A 414 -12.42 -12.53 -22.77
N LEU A 415 -11.77 -13.51 -22.14
CA LEU A 415 -12.25 -14.89 -22.08
C LEU A 415 -13.43 -15.02 -21.10
N GLU A 416 -13.30 -14.45 -19.89
CA GLU A 416 -14.38 -14.40 -18.90
C GLU A 416 -15.66 -13.79 -19.49
N ARG A 417 -15.54 -12.63 -20.16
CA ARG A 417 -16.65 -11.94 -20.83
C ARG A 417 -17.25 -12.73 -22.02
N ALA A 418 -16.49 -13.63 -22.64
CA ALA A 418 -17.02 -14.55 -23.65
C ALA A 418 -17.81 -15.67 -22.97
N TRP A 419 -17.26 -16.28 -21.91
CA TRP A 419 -17.89 -17.36 -21.15
C TRP A 419 -19.20 -16.93 -20.50
N GLU A 420 -19.25 -15.73 -19.89
CA GLU A 420 -20.48 -15.09 -19.38
C GLU A 420 -21.62 -15.01 -20.41
N ARG A 421 -21.26 -14.95 -21.70
CA ARG A 421 -22.18 -14.81 -22.84
C ARG A 421 -22.44 -16.13 -23.57
N GLY A 422 -21.84 -17.24 -23.12
CA GLY A 422 -21.94 -18.55 -23.77
C GLY A 422 -21.06 -18.74 -25.01
N PHE A 423 -20.06 -17.89 -25.23
CA PHE A 423 -19.10 -17.99 -26.34
C PHE A 423 -17.72 -18.44 -25.84
N ASP A 424 -16.92 -19.02 -26.75
CA ASP A 424 -15.54 -19.46 -26.51
C ASP A 424 -15.32 -20.28 -25.23
N LEU A 425 -16.35 -21.03 -24.82
CA LEU A 425 -16.35 -21.90 -23.64
C LEU A 425 -15.20 -22.92 -23.70
N LEU A 426 -14.70 -23.30 -22.53
CA LEU A 426 -13.74 -24.40 -22.39
C LEU A 426 -14.47 -25.75 -22.48
N GLU A 427 -13.82 -26.75 -23.05
CA GLU A 427 -14.29 -28.13 -23.15
C GLU A 427 -13.17 -29.09 -22.67
N ARG A 428 -13.50 -30.36 -22.43
CA ARG A 428 -12.56 -31.43 -22.02
C ARG A 428 -11.36 -31.64 -22.97
N GLY A 429 -11.40 -31.09 -24.18
CA GLY A 429 -10.30 -31.16 -25.16
C GLY A 429 -9.31 -30.00 -25.11
N ASP A 430 -9.47 -29.04 -24.21
CA ASP A 430 -8.66 -27.81 -24.19
C ASP A 430 -7.54 -27.81 -23.14
N VAL A 431 -6.40 -27.23 -23.52
CA VAL A 431 -5.30 -26.84 -22.64
C VAL A 431 -5.21 -25.32 -22.60
N LEU A 432 -5.58 -24.71 -21.47
CA LEU A 432 -5.48 -23.27 -21.23
C LEU A 432 -4.12 -22.93 -20.58
N VAL A 433 -3.24 -22.27 -21.33
CA VAL A 433 -1.96 -21.75 -20.83
C VAL A 433 -2.16 -20.31 -20.35
N VAL A 434 -1.84 -20.02 -19.09
CA VAL A 434 -1.96 -18.69 -18.50
C VAL A 434 -0.56 -18.16 -18.18
N ASP A 435 -0.07 -17.16 -18.92
CA ASP A 435 1.26 -16.56 -18.75
C ASP A 435 1.21 -15.23 -17.97
N GLU A 436 2.36 -14.83 -17.41
CA GLU A 436 2.51 -13.76 -16.41
C GLU A 436 1.51 -13.90 -15.23
N ALA A 437 1.20 -15.15 -14.85
CA ALA A 437 0.18 -15.50 -13.86
C ALA A 437 0.44 -14.89 -12.47
N GLY A 438 1.68 -14.51 -12.15
CA GLY A 438 2.05 -13.78 -10.92
C GLY A 438 1.30 -12.46 -10.72
N MET A 439 0.81 -11.84 -11.80
CA MET A 439 0.02 -10.61 -11.74
C MET A 439 -1.49 -10.83 -11.51
N VAL A 440 -1.96 -12.08 -11.55
CA VAL A 440 -3.40 -12.39 -11.49
C VAL A 440 -3.86 -12.49 -10.03
N GLY A 441 -4.83 -11.65 -9.63
CA GLY A 441 -5.38 -11.64 -8.28
C GLY A 441 -6.27 -12.84 -7.98
N SER A 442 -6.48 -13.13 -6.68
CA SER A 442 -7.22 -14.30 -6.20
C SER A 442 -8.61 -14.45 -6.81
N ARG A 443 -9.32 -13.33 -7.01
CA ARG A 443 -10.67 -13.28 -7.56
C ARG A 443 -10.75 -13.74 -9.01
N GLN A 444 -9.78 -13.35 -9.85
CA GLN A 444 -9.74 -13.75 -11.26
C GLN A 444 -9.18 -15.18 -11.40
N MET A 445 -8.16 -15.55 -10.63
CA MET A 445 -7.63 -16.91 -10.65
C MET A 445 -8.68 -17.95 -10.23
N GLU A 446 -9.51 -17.66 -9.22
CA GLU A 446 -10.60 -18.55 -8.78
C GLU A 446 -11.60 -18.80 -9.91
N ARG A 447 -12.12 -17.75 -10.56
CA ARG A 447 -13.08 -17.90 -11.66
C ARG A 447 -12.51 -18.69 -12.84
N VAL A 448 -11.24 -18.45 -13.18
CA VAL A 448 -10.54 -19.13 -14.29
C VAL A 448 -10.33 -20.63 -13.99
N LEU A 449 -9.85 -21.00 -12.79
CA LEU A 449 -9.70 -22.39 -12.42
C LEU A 449 -11.04 -23.09 -12.18
N SER A 450 -12.04 -22.41 -11.60
CA SER A 450 -13.40 -22.94 -11.45
C SER A 450 -14.07 -23.21 -12.81
N ALA A 451 -13.88 -22.33 -13.80
CA ALA A 451 -14.38 -22.53 -15.17
C ALA A 451 -13.70 -23.72 -15.86
N ALA A 452 -12.37 -23.81 -15.79
CA ALA A 452 -11.61 -24.94 -16.37
C ALA A 452 -11.96 -26.28 -15.68
N ARG A 453 -12.07 -26.30 -14.35
CA ARG A 453 -12.54 -27.46 -13.57
C ARG A 453 -13.95 -27.90 -13.99
N GLY A 454 -14.86 -26.95 -14.20
CA GLY A 454 -16.23 -27.23 -14.66
C GLY A 454 -16.30 -27.81 -16.07
N ALA A 455 -15.45 -27.32 -16.98
CA ALA A 455 -15.30 -27.89 -18.33
C ALA A 455 -14.58 -29.25 -18.35
N GLY A 456 -13.80 -29.56 -17.31
CA GLY A 456 -12.85 -30.66 -17.30
C GLY A 456 -11.66 -30.43 -18.25
N ALA A 457 -11.26 -29.17 -18.45
CA ALA A 457 -10.13 -28.73 -19.27
C ALA A 457 -8.84 -28.62 -18.45
N LYS A 458 -7.68 -28.73 -19.10
CA LYS A 458 -6.38 -28.55 -18.44
C LYS A 458 -6.01 -27.07 -18.32
N VAL A 459 -5.34 -26.71 -17.23
CA VAL A 459 -4.66 -25.42 -17.07
C VAL A 459 -3.16 -25.62 -16.88
N VAL A 460 -2.37 -24.73 -17.47
CA VAL A 460 -0.93 -24.58 -17.20
C VAL A 460 -0.68 -23.13 -16.81
N LEU A 461 -0.44 -22.89 -15.51
CA LEU A 461 -0.08 -21.56 -15.01
C LEU A 461 1.42 -21.34 -15.18
N VAL A 462 1.81 -20.20 -15.73
CA VAL A 462 3.20 -19.84 -16.04
C VAL A 462 3.47 -18.44 -15.55
N GLY A 463 4.62 -18.25 -14.91
CA GLY A 463 4.97 -16.94 -14.38
C GLY A 463 6.24 -16.96 -13.54
N ASP A 464 6.33 -15.96 -12.68
CA ASP A 464 7.44 -15.72 -11.77
C ASP A 464 6.88 -14.98 -10.55
N PRO A 465 6.82 -15.59 -9.35
CA PRO A 465 6.21 -14.96 -8.18
C PRO A 465 7.06 -13.81 -7.63
N GLU A 466 8.30 -13.68 -8.10
CA GLU A 466 9.27 -12.66 -7.67
C GLU A 466 9.21 -11.38 -8.52
N GLN A 467 8.59 -11.43 -9.71
CA GLN A 467 8.32 -10.23 -10.51
C GLN A 467 7.12 -9.43 -9.95
N LEU A 468 6.65 -8.42 -10.69
CA LEU A 468 5.64 -7.47 -10.23
C LEU A 468 4.33 -8.18 -9.80
N GLN A 469 3.88 -7.85 -8.59
CA GLN A 469 2.73 -8.47 -7.94
C GLN A 469 1.40 -8.04 -8.57
N ALA A 470 0.34 -8.82 -8.32
CA ALA A 470 -1.03 -8.49 -8.74
C ALA A 470 -1.51 -7.11 -8.24
N ILE A 471 -2.26 -6.38 -9.07
CA ILE A 471 -2.88 -5.11 -8.67
C ILE A 471 -4.09 -5.39 -7.75
N GLU A 472 -4.92 -6.37 -8.10
CA GLU A 472 -6.01 -6.86 -7.25
C GLU A 472 -5.48 -7.64 -6.03
N ALA A 473 -6.38 -7.96 -5.08
CA ALA A 473 -6.07 -8.70 -3.87
C ALA A 473 -5.41 -10.09 -4.11
N GLY A 474 -4.45 -10.41 -3.24
CA GLY A 474 -3.85 -11.74 -3.08
C GLY A 474 -2.65 -12.06 -3.96
N GLY A 475 -1.87 -13.04 -3.53
CA GLY A 475 -0.74 -13.64 -4.26
C GLY A 475 -1.11 -14.99 -4.89
N ALA A 476 -2.15 -15.01 -5.72
CA ALA A 476 -2.82 -16.24 -6.14
C ALA A 476 -1.88 -17.29 -6.77
N PHE A 477 -1.02 -16.88 -7.70
CA PHE A 477 -0.07 -17.79 -8.36
C PHE A 477 0.92 -18.43 -7.37
N ARG A 478 1.44 -17.68 -6.39
CA ARG A 478 2.27 -18.22 -5.31
C ARG A 478 1.50 -19.28 -4.52
N ALA A 479 0.28 -18.97 -4.08
CA ALA A 479 -0.53 -19.90 -3.31
C ALA A 479 -0.81 -21.20 -4.10
N VAL A 480 -1.17 -21.12 -5.39
CA VAL A 480 -1.39 -22.30 -6.23
C VAL A 480 -0.10 -23.11 -6.41
N ALA A 481 1.04 -22.45 -6.66
CA ALA A 481 2.35 -23.10 -6.77
C ALA A 481 2.73 -23.86 -5.48
N GLU A 482 2.56 -23.24 -4.33
CA GLU A 482 2.85 -23.83 -3.00
C GLU A 482 1.95 -25.04 -2.67
N ARG A 483 0.68 -25.07 -3.11
CA ARG A 483 -0.25 -26.18 -2.80
C ARG A 483 -0.23 -27.33 -3.79
N VAL A 484 0.01 -27.07 -5.09
CA VAL A 484 -0.01 -28.09 -6.15
C VAL A 484 1.40 -28.61 -6.48
N GLY A 485 2.43 -27.86 -6.07
CA GLY A 485 3.80 -28.00 -6.55
C GLY A 485 3.96 -27.33 -7.92
N SER A 486 5.19 -26.87 -8.20
CA SER A 486 5.56 -26.27 -9.48
C SER A 486 6.82 -26.92 -10.05
N VAL A 487 7.10 -26.62 -11.31
CA VAL A 487 8.36 -26.95 -11.98
C VAL A 487 9.15 -25.66 -12.14
N GLU A 488 10.37 -25.64 -11.62
CA GLU A 488 11.23 -24.47 -11.66
C GLU A 488 12.18 -24.52 -12.86
N ILE A 489 12.28 -23.39 -13.58
CA ILE A 489 13.31 -23.13 -14.58
C ILE A 489 14.16 -21.97 -14.04
N THR A 490 15.38 -22.27 -13.58
CA THR A 490 16.26 -21.31 -12.88
C THR A 490 17.45 -20.86 -13.72
N THR A 491 17.71 -21.54 -14.84
CA THR A 491 18.81 -21.29 -15.78
C THR A 491 18.49 -20.09 -16.67
N VAL A 492 19.08 -18.94 -16.34
CA VAL A 492 18.90 -17.70 -17.10
C VAL A 492 19.67 -17.80 -18.41
N ARG A 493 19.00 -17.60 -19.55
CA ARG A 493 19.58 -17.70 -20.90
C ARG A 493 19.53 -16.38 -21.69
N ARG A 494 19.07 -15.29 -21.06
CA ARG A 494 18.97 -13.94 -21.65
C ARG A 494 20.30 -13.20 -21.64
N GLN A 495 21.02 -13.25 -20.53
CA GLN A 495 22.32 -12.62 -20.39
C GLN A 495 23.42 -13.56 -20.89
N ARG A 496 24.40 -13.02 -21.62
CA ARG A 496 25.51 -13.80 -22.20
C ARG A 496 26.58 -14.19 -21.17
N GLU A 497 26.82 -13.32 -20.19
CA GLU A 497 27.87 -13.49 -19.18
C GLU A 497 27.40 -14.29 -17.95
N ASP A 498 28.18 -15.29 -17.53
CA ASP A 498 27.89 -16.13 -16.35
C ASP A 498 27.64 -15.30 -15.07
N TRP A 499 28.40 -14.22 -14.87
CA TRP A 499 28.26 -13.37 -13.70
C TRP A 499 26.95 -12.55 -13.71
N GLN A 500 26.42 -12.21 -14.89
CA GLN A 500 25.13 -11.54 -15.04
C GLN A 500 23.98 -12.53 -14.83
N GLN A 501 24.09 -13.75 -15.35
CA GLN A 501 23.14 -14.84 -15.07
C GLN A 501 23.05 -15.11 -13.56
N ALA A 502 24.20 -15.14 -12.87
CA ALA A 502 24.26 -15.25 -11.41
C ALA A 502 23.61 -14.06 -10.70
N ALA A 503 23.88 -12.82 -11.14
CA ALA A 503 23.24 -11.60 -10.59
C ALA A 503 21.71 -11.62 -10.77
N THR A 504 21.19 -12.07 -11.92
CA THR A 504 19.76 -12.25 -12.16
C THR A 504 19.15 -13.31 -11.23
N LYS A 505 19.87 -14.41 -10.97
CA LYS A 505 19.44 -15.46 -10.00
C LYS A 505 19.53 -14.99 -8.54
N GLU A 506 20.44 -14.09 -8.20
CA GLU A 506 20.53 -13.44 -6.90
C GLU A 506 19.36 -12.46 -6.67
N LEU A 507 19.02 -11.63 -7.66
CA LEU A 507 17.81 -10.78 -7.63
C LEU A 507 16.54 -11.63 -7.44
N ALA A 508 16.38 -12.70 -8.22
CA ALA A 508 15.25 -13.63 -8.12
C ALA A 508 15.18 -14.38 -6.78
N THR A 509 16.29 -14.49 -6.04
CA THR A 509 16.33 -15.13 -4.71
C THR A 509 16.42 -14.11 -3.57
N GLY A 510 16.04 -12.85 -3.82
CA GLY A 510 16.00 -11.77 -2.83
C GLY A 510 17.36 -11.27 -2.35
N ARG A 511 18.47 -11.80 -2.88
CA ARG A 511 19.85 -11.43 -2.55
C ARG A 511 20.29 -10.20 -3.35
N THR A 512 19.45 -9.16 -3.38
CA THR A 512 19.68 -7.93 -4.16
C THR A 512 21.01 -7.26 -3.82
N GLY A 513 21.49 -7.34 -2.57
CA GLY A 513 22.79 -6.82 -2.16
C GLY A 513 24.00 -7.55 -2.78
N GLU A 514 23.89 -8.85 -3.06
CA GLU A 514 24.91 -9.63 -3.78
C GLU A 514 24.90 -9.25 -5.27
N ALA A 515 23.71 -9.23 -5.89
CA ALA A 515 23.55 -8.87 -7.28
C ALA A 515 24.03 -7.43 -7.58
N LEU A 516 23.65 -6.45 -6.74
CA LEU A 516 24.15 -5.08 -6.84
C LEU A 516 25.67 -5.04 -6.67
N GLY A 517 26.24 -5.82 -5.74
CA GLY A 517 27.69 -5.97 -5.60
C GLY A 517 28.40 -6.47 -6.87
N ARG A 518 27.77 -7.35 -7.66
CA ARG A 518 28.30 -7.78 -8.96
C ARG A 518 28.30 -6.65 -9.99
N TYR A 519 27.19 -5.94 -10.15
CA TYR A 519 27.11 -4.79 -11.07
C TYR A 519 28.02 -3.63 -10.62
N GLU A 520 28.20 -3.43 -9.31
CA GLU A 520 29.11 -2.46 -8.68
C GLU A 520 30.57 -2.82 -8.98
N ALA A 521 30.96 -4.09 -8.82
CA ALA A 521 32.28 -4.59 -9.21
C ALA A 521 32.55 -4.52 -10.72
N ALA A 522 31.51 -4.55 -11.56
CA ALA A 522 31.59 -4.33 -13.00
C ALA A 522 31.56 -2.84 -13.43
N GLY A 523 31.54 -1.89 -12.48
CA GLY A 523 31.50 -0.44 -12.78
C GLY A 523 30.16 0.08 -13.32
N LEU A 524 29.10 -0.72 -13.19
CA LEU A 524 27.77 -0.44 -13.75
C LEU A 524 26.80 0.20 -12.75
N VAL A 525 27.09 0.15 -11.44
CA VAL A 525 26.35 0.91 -10.40
C VAL A 525 27.06 2.23 -10.14
N ARG A 526 26.34 3.35 -10.22
CA ARG A 526 26.87 4.71 -10.10
C ARG A 526 26.03 5.53 -9.13
N GLY A 527 26.65 5.95 -8.02
CA GLY A 527 26.03 6.86 -7.06
C GLY A 527 26.39 8.31 -7.39
N HIS A 528 25.39 9.19 -7.26
CA HIS A 528 25.48 10.63 -7.47
C HIS A 528 25.04 11.35 -6.19
N ASP A 529 25.35 12.63 -6.00
CA ASP A 529 24.97 13.32 -4.76
C ASP A 529 23.51 13.82 -4.81
N THR A 530 22.97 14.11 -6.00
CA THR A 530 21.53 14.41 -6.21
C THR A 530 20.83 13.46 -7.19
N LEU A 531 19.49 13.42 -7.13
CA LEU A 531 18.66 12.66 -8.05
C LEU A 531 18.65 13.25 -9.48
N GLU A 532 18.86 14.55 -9.61
CA GLU A 532 18.97 15.21 -10.93
C GLU A 532 20.31 14.87 -11.61
N GLU A 533 21.41 14.81 -10.86
CA GLU A 533 22.68 14.23 -11.36
C GLU A 533 22.50 12.77 -11.76
N ALA A 534 21.78 11.97 -10.96
CA ALA A 534 21.51 10.57 -11.29
C ALA A 534 20.70 10.42 -12.58
N ARG A 535 19.70 11.28 -12.83
CA ARG A 535 18.97 11.35 -14.12
C ARG A 535 19.91 11.71 -15.26
N ALA A 536 20.70 12.78 -15.11
CA ALA A 536 21.67 13.20 -16.13
C ALA A 536 22.66 12.07 -16.46
N GLY A 537 23.15 11.36 -15.45
CA GLY A 537 24.00 10.18 -15.60
C GLY A 537 23.34 9.01 -16.37
N VAL A 538 22.04 8.77 -16.18
CA VAL A 538 21.28 7.79 -16.97
C VAL A 538 21.25 8.19 -18.45
N VAL A 539 20.97 9.46 -18.75
CA VAL A 539 20.87 9.96 -20.12
C VAL A 539 22.23 9.99 -20.81
N VAL A 540 23.28 10.50 -20.14
CA VAL A 540 24.66 10.48 -20.65
C VAL A 540 25.13 9.05 -20.88
N GLY A 541 24.94 8.15 -19.91
CA GLY A 541 25.32 6.75 -20.05
C GLY A 541 24.50 5.95 -21.06
N TRP A 542 23.33 6.44 -21.46
CA TRP A 542 22.56 5.95 -22.61
C TRP A 542 23.10 6.50 -23.92
N ASP A 543 23.41 7.80 -24.02
CA ASP A 543 23.91 8.38 -25.25
C ASP A 543 25.33 7.89 -25.59
N GLU A 544 26.21 7.75 -24.59
CA GLU A 544 27.51 7.06 -24.73
C GLU A 544 27.35 5.65 -25.32
N ALA A 545 26.39 4.87 -24.80
CA ALA A 545 26.11 3.51 -25.27
C ALA A 545 25.46 3.48 -26.66
N ARG A 546 24.63 4.46 -26.99
CA ARG A 546 24.00 4.66 -28.30
C ARG A 546 25.01 5.05 -29.38
N GLN A 547 25.96 5.93 -29.05
CA GLN A 547 27.04 6.30 -29.96
C GLN A 547 28.04 5.15 -30.17
N ALA A 548 28.34 4.38 -29.11
CA ALA A 548 29.29 3.27 -29.17
C ALA A 548 28.75 2.01 -29.86
N ALA A 549 27.43 1.75 -29.78
CA ALA A 549 26.75 0.64 -30.45
C ALA A 549 25.36 1.06 -30.94
N PRO A 550 25.26 1.80 -32.08
CA PRO A 550 24.00 2.33 -32.61
C PRO A 550 22.98 1.25 -32.98
N GLU A 551 23.44 0.05 -33.33
CA GLU A 551 22.62 -1.11 -33.65
C GLU A 551 22.00 -1.79 -32.42
N ASP A 552 22.58 -1.69 -31.23
CA ASP A 552 22.03 -2.35 -30.04
C ASP A 552 20.62 -1.82 -29.72
N SER A 553 19.70 -2.70 -29.27
CA SER A 553 18.42 -2.24 -28.72
C SER A 553 18.61 -1.73 -27.29
N GLN A 554 18.20 -0.48 -27.03
CA GLN A 554 18.47 0.21 -25.77
C GLN A 554 17.20 0.88 -25.20
N ILE A 555 17.06 0.92 -23.87
CA ILE A 555 15.97 1.66 -23.21
C ILE A 555 16.38 2.16 -21.81
N MET A 556 15.94 3.37 -21.45
CA MET A 556 16.01 3.87 -20.08
C MET A 556 14.78 3.43 -19.27
N LEU A 557 14.98 3.04 -18.01
CA LEU A 557 13.93 2.52 -17.12
C LEU A 557 13.89 3.30 -15.81
N ALA A 558 12.71 3.80 -15.45
CA ALA A 558 12.44 4.37 -14.15
C ALA A 558 11.10 3.86 -13.59
N HIS A 559 10.88 3.98 -12.28
CA HIS A 559 9.60 3.57 -11.67
C HIS A 559 8.46 4.57 -11.95
N ARG A 560 8.84 5.84 -12.20
CA ARG A 560 8.04 7.06 -12.02
C ARG A 560 7.74 7.67 -13.38
N ARG A 561 6.48 7.99 -13.78
CA ARG A 561 6.28 8.54 -15.15
C ARG A 561 6.87 9.95 -15.32
N VAL A 562 6.99 10.71 -14.23
CA VAL A 562 7.68 12.00 -14.21
C VAL A 562 9.19 11.87 -14.51
N ASP A 563 9.86 10.82 -13.99
CA ASP A 563 11.25 10.55 -14.39
C ASP A 563 11.30 10.06 -15.84
N VAL A 564 10.37 9.20 -16.25
CA VAL A 564 10.29 8.73 -17.65
C VAL A 564 10.06 9.89 -18.61
N ARG A 565 9.31 10.93 -18.23
CA ARG A 565 9.18 12.16 -19.02
C ARG A 565 10.52 12.90 -19.08
N ALA A 566 11.11 13.25 -17.94
CA ALA A 566 12.38 13.97 -17.90
C ALA A 566 13.52 13.25 -18.66
N LEU A 567 13.57 11.92 -18.58
CA LEU A 567 14.52 11.08 -19.34
C LEU A 567 14.24 11.09 -20.85
N ASN A 568 12.97 11.05 -21.28
CA ASN A 568 12.62 11.20 -22.71
C ASN A 568 12.93 12.62 -23.23
N GLU A 569 12.65 13.66 -22.43
CA GLU A 569 12.91 15.06 -22.79
C GLU A 569 14.40 15.34 -22.94
N ALA A 570 15.22 15.00 -21.94
CA ALA A 570 16.67 15.19 -22.00
C ALA A 570 17.34 14.36 -23.11
N ALA A 571 16.88 13.12 -23.37
CA ALA A 571 17.37 12.33 -24.50
C ALA A 571 17.00 12.94 -25.87
N ARG A 572 15.83 13.58 -25.96
CA ARG A 572 15.40 14.31 -27.16
C ARG A 572 16.20 15.60 -27.36
N GLU A 573 16.51 16.31 -26.27
CA GLU A 573 17.31 17.52 -26.27
C GLU A 573 18.75 17.27 -26.78
N ILE A 574 19.46 16.28 -26.23
CA ILE A 574 20.80 15.89 -26.71
C ILE A 574 20.78 15.54 -28.21
N ARG A 575 19.78 14.78 -28.67
CA ARG A 575 19.68 14.40 -30.09
C ARG A 575 19.31 15.57 -31.01
N ARG A 576 18.62 16.59 -30.50
CA ARG A 576 18.41 17.87 -31.20
C ARG A 576 19.70 18.67 -31.29
N GLU A 577 20.44 18.82 -30.19
CA GLU A 577 21.73 19.54 -30.18
C GLU A 577 22.77 18.88 -31.10
N ALA A 578 22.76 17.54 -31.18
CA ALA A 578 23.57 16.76 -32.13
C ALA A 578 23.09 16.87 -33.60
N GLY A 579 21.96 17.53 -33.88
CA GLY A 579 21.42 17.68 -35.23
C GLY A 579 20.80 16.40 -35.82
N GLU A 580 20.42 15.42 -34.98
CA GLU A 580 19.84 14.14 -35.43
C GLU A 580 18.31 14.17 -35.60
N LEU A 581 17.67 15.25 -35.17
CA LEU A 581 16.22 15.43 -35.24
C LEU A 581 15.87 16.51 -36.26
N GLY A 582 14.85 16.25 -37.08
CA GLY A 582 14.27 17.23 -38.01
C GLY A 582 13.37 18.26 -37.33
N ASP A 583 12.58 18.97 -38.14
CA ASP A 583 11.60 19.95 -37.65
C ASP A 583 10.55 19.31 -36.72
N ASP A 584 10.15 20.06 -35.68
CA ASP A 584 9.12 19.65 -34.72
C ASP A 584 7.73 19.64 -35.36
N VAL A 585 7.00 18.52 -35.23
CA VAL A 585 5.60 18.39 -35.62
C VAL A 585 4.76 18.01 -34.40
N LEU A 586 3.71 18.79 -34.13
CA LEU A 586 2.73 18.48 -33.09
C LEU A 586 1.82 17.32 -33.56
N VAL A 587 1.80 16.22 -32.81
CA VAL A 587 1.04 15.01 -33.10
C VAL A 587 0.00 14.79 -31.99
N PRO A 588 -1.30 14.78 -32.29
CA PRO A 588 -2.32 14.42 -31.30
C PRO A 588 -2.25 12.92 -31.01
N THR A 589 -2.07 12.53 -29.75
CA THR A 589 -2.04 11.11 -29.33
C THR A 589 -3.07 10.83 -28.25
N ALA A 590 -3.39 9.55 -28.02
CA ALA A 590 -4.20 9.09 -26.90
C ALA A 590 -3.65 9.51 -25.50
N GLN A 591 -2.37 9.88 -25.41
CA GLN A 591 -1.74 10.37 -24.19
C GLN A 591 -1.83 11.90 -24.02
N GLY A 592 -2.44 12.62 -24.96
CA GLY A 592 -2.33 14.07 -25.16
C GLY A 592 -1.47 14.41 -26.38
N GLU A 593 -1.21 15.68 -26.63
CA GLU A 593 -0.29 16.06 -27.73
C GLU A 593 1.15 15.62 -27.43
N ARG A 594 1.91 15.37 -28.50
CA ARG A 594 3.34 15.04 -28.48
C ARG A 594 4.05 15.81 -29.57
N VAL A 595 5.32 16.13 -29.36
CA VAL A 595 6.15 16.76 -30.39
C VAL A 595 7.07 15.68 -30.94
N PHE A 596 6.86 15.29 -32.19
CA PHE A 596 7.72 14.32 -32.88
C PHE A 596 8.43 15.00 -34.06
N ALA A 597 9.66 14.61 -34.32
CA ALA A 597 10.46 15.08 -35.45
C ALA A 597 10.77 13.94 -36.43
N ASP A 598 11.41 14.23 -37.57
CA ASP A 598 12.15 13.18 -38.27
C ASP A 598 13.33 12.69 -37.41
N GLY A 599 13.69 11.42 -37.52
CA GLY A 599 14.71 10.77 -36.67
C GLY A 599 14.26 10.50 -35.23
N GLU A 600 13.05 10.88 -34.83
CA GLU A 600 12.49 10.72 -33.47
C GLU A 600 12.32 9.25 -33.05
N ARG A 601 12.55 8.95 -31.77
CA ARG A 601 12.31 7.61 -31.20
C ARG A 601 10.90 7.50 -30.64
N VAL A 602 10.10 6.57 -31.16
CA VAL A 602 8.71 6.36 -30.77
C VAL A 602 8.46 5.00 -30.13
N TYR A 603 7.52 4.97 -29.18
CA TYR A 603 7.01 3.79 -28.49
C TYR A 603 5.55 3.58 -28.88
N PHE A 604 5.22 2.41 -29.44
CA PHE A 604 3.85 2.04 -29.75
C PHE A 604 3.12 1.60 -28.47
N LEU A 605 1.89 2.09 -28.22
CA LEU A 605 1.09 1.84 -27.01
C LEU A 605 -0.14 0.94 -27.26
N ARG A 606 -0.50 0.69 -28.51
CA ARG A 606 -1.61 -0.18 -28.94
C ARG A 606 -1.09 -1.22 -29.93
N ASN A 607 -1.66 -2.41 -29.91
CA ASN A 607 -1.34 -3.45 -30.89
C ASN A 607 -2.14 -3.16 -32.17
N ASP A 608 -1.52 -3.29 -33.34
CA ASP A 608 -2.21 -3.17 -34.63
C ASP A 608 -1.67 -4.21 -35.62
N ARG A 609 -2.59 -5.02 -36.18
CA ARG A 609 -2.26 -6.14 -37.06
C ARG A 609 -1.96 -5.74 -38.50
N ALA A 610 -2.42 -4.59 -38.98
CA ALA A 610 -2.12 -4.08 -40.32
C ALA A 610 -0.74 -3.42 -40.35
N LEU A 611 -0.49 -2.52 -39.39
CA LEU A 611 0.82 -1.94 -39.11
C LEU A 611 1.82 -3.01 -38.61
N GLY A 612 1.35 -4.11 -38.03
CA GLY A 612 2.20 -5.18 -37.50
C GLY A 612 3.05 -4.73 -36.31
N VAL A 613 2.55 -3.76 -35.55
CA VAL A 613 3.18 -3.16 -34.37
C VAL A 613 2.50 -3.66 -33.10
N LYS A 614 3.26 -3.70 -32.01
CA LYS A 614 2.79 -4.16 -30.70
C LYS A 614 3.05 -3.05 -29.68
N ASN A 615 2.30 -3.07 -28.58
CA ASN A 615 2.64 -2.26 -27.42
C ASN A 615 4.01 -2.70 -26.87
N GLY A 616 4.95 -1.77 -26.77
CA GLY A 616 6.37 -2.08 -26.51
C GLY A 616 7.22 -2.31 -27.75
N THR A 617 6.66 -2.23 -28.96
CA THR A 617 7.48 -2.02 -30.16
C THR A 617 8.10 -0.62 -30.10
N LEU A 618 9.41 -0.57 -30.29
CA LEU A 618 10.16 0.66 -30.55
C LEU A 618 10.38 0.83 -32.06
N GLY A 619 10.46 2.08 -32.48
CA GLY A 619 10.79 2.46 -33.84
C GLY A 619 11.33 3.87 -33.91
N THR A 620 11.85 4.23 -35.08
CA THR A 620 12.46 5.54 -35.34
C THR A 620 11.76 6.17 -36.55
N VAL A 621 11.32 7.42 -36.42
CA VAL A 621 10.66 8.16 -37.50
C VAL A 621 11.64 8.39 -38.66
N ARG A 622 11.12 8.32 -39.91
CA ARG A 622 11.82 8.49 -41.19
C ARG A 622 11.08 9.46 -42.12
N GLY A 623 10.36 10.42 -41.53
CA GLY A 623 9.53 11.40 -42.21
C GLY A 623 8.11 11.48 -41.64
N ILE A 624 7.60 12.72 -41.54
CA ILE A 624 6.24 13.05 -41.13
C ILE A 624 5.59 13.82 -42.29
N THR A 625 4.36 13.48 -42.65
CA THR A 625 3.66 14.04 -43.82
C THR A 625 2.19 14.34 -43.52
N GLY A 626 1.58 15.24 -44.28
CA GLY A 626 0.24 15.77 -43.98
C GLY A 626 0.27 16.96 -43.04
N ARG A 627 -0.87 17.30 -42.42
CA ARG A 627 -0.98 18.34 -41.38
C ARG A 627 -1.91 17.89 -40.24
N PRO A 628 -1.62 18.25 -38.97
CA PRO A 628 -2.51 17.93 -37.84
C PRO A 628 -3.90 18.55 -38.03
N ASP A 629 -3.93 19.83 -38.39
CA ASP A 629 -5.11 20.66 -38.68
C ASP A 629 -5.93 20.20 -39.91
N ALA A 630 -5.38 19.33 -40.75
CA ALA A 630 -6.09 18.70 -41.87
C ALA A 630 -6.56 17.26 -41.57
N GLY A 631 -6.26 16.72 -40.38
CA GLY A 631 -6.64 15.36 -39.98
C GLY A 631 -5.98 14.24 -40.79
N ASN A 632 -4.97 14.55 -41.61
CA ASN A 632 -4.33 13.62 -42.55
C ASN A 632 -2.84 13.36 -42.24
N LEU A 633 -2.47 13.49 -40.97
CA LEU A 633 -1.09 13.35 -40.49
C LEU A 633 -0.66 11.88 -40.51
N VAL A 634 0.45 11.59 -41.19
CA VAL A 634 1.00 10.25 -41.38
C VAL A 634 2.50 10.23 -41.06
N LEU A 635 2.91 9.36 -40.15
CA LEU A 635 4.30 9.13 -39.78
C LEU A 635 4.86 7.88 -40.48
N SER A 636 5.98 8.04 -41.18
CA SER A 636 6.80 6.91 -41.65
C SER A 636 7.70 6.46 -40.51
N VAL A 637 7.52 5.25 -39.99
CA VAL A 637 8.28 4.73 -38.84
C VAL A 637 9.05 3.48 -39.23
N GLN A 638 10.38 3.55 -39.15
CA GLN A 638 11.27 2.39 -39.24
C GLN A 638 11.23 1.64 -37.91
N LEU A 639 10.62 0.46 -37.88
CA LEU A 639 10.60 -0.37 -36.68
C LEU A 639 11.99 -0.97 -36.40
N ASP A 640 12.20 -1.38 -35.15
CA ASP A 640 13.31 -2.26 -34.77
C ASP A 640 13.10 -3.69 -35.30
N GLY A 641 14.17 -4.48 -35.35
CA GLY A 641 14.13 -5.87 -35.78
C GLY A 641 15.02 -6.80 -34.93
N PRO A 642 15.16 -8.08 -35.31
CA PRO A 642 16.03 -9.03 -34.62
C PRO A 642 17.52 -8.69 -34.70
N GLY A 643 17.92 -7.82 -35.64
CA GLY A 643 19.26 -7.23 -35.74
C GLY A 643 19.43 -5.94 -34.94
N GLY A 644 18.42 -5.53 -34.16
CA GLY A 644 18.48 -4.40 -33.26
C GLY A 644 17.76 -3.13 -33.78
N THR A 645 18.28 -1.97 -33.37
CA THR A 645 17.68 -0.66 -33.56
C THR A 645 17.53 -0.32 -35.04
N GLY A 646 16.29 -0.05 -35.47
CA GLY A 646 15.96 0.33 -36.84
C GLY A 646 16.15 -0.75 -37.92
N THR A 647 16.44 -2.02 -37.59
CA THR A 647 16.63 -3.10 -38.58
C THR A 647 15.33 -3.82 -38.99
N GLY A 648 14.17 -3.31 -38.59
CA GLY A 648 12.86 -3.88 -38.89
C GLY A 648 12.32 -3.44 -40.25
N ARG A 649 10.99 -3.38 -40.39
CA ARG A 649 10.32 -2.82 -41.56
C ARG A 649 9.88 -1.38 -41.33
N VAL A 650 9.78 -0.58 -42.39
CA VAL A 650 9.06 0.70 -42.36
C VAL A 650 7.56 0.45 -42.34
N VAL A 651 6.83 1.22 -41.52
CA VAL A 651 5.37 1.22 -41.45
C VAL A 651 4.83 2.65 -41.58
N SER A 652 3.65 2.80 -42.18
CA SER A 652 3.00 4.10 -42.41
C SER A 652 1.85 4.28 -41.42
N VAL A 653 2.05 5.11 -40.41
CA VAL A 653 1.14 5.28 -39.27
C VAL A 653 0.26 6.51 -39.50
N SER A 654 -0.97 6.29 -39.96
CA SER A 654 -2.02 7.32 -40.00
C SER A 654 -2.47 7.64 -38.57
N VAL A 655 -2.33 8.89 -38.14
CA VAL A 655 -2.64 9.32 -36.76
C VAL A 655 -4.15 9.29 -36.49
N ALA A 656 -4.98 9.42 -37.53
CA ALA A 656 -6.44 9.30 -37.43
C ALA A 656 -6.91 7.86 -37.11
N ASP A 657 -6.14 6.85 -37.52
CA ASP A 657 -6.43 5.43 -37.29
C ASP A 657 -5.63 4.87 -36.09
N TYR A 658 -4.42 5.41 -35.87
CA TYR A 658 -3.48 5.01 -34.84
C TYR A 658 -2.90 6.25 -34.12
N ASP A 659 -3.59 6.61 -33.04
CA ASP A 659 -3.30 7.69 -32.09
C ASP A 659 -2.37 7.27 -30.93
N ALA A 660 -1.98 6.00 -30.86
CA ALA A 660 -1.43 5.39 -29.65
C ALA A 660 0.11 5.38 -29.62
N LEU A 661 0.73 6.56 -29.69
CA LEU A 661 2.19 6.75 -29.64
C LEU A 661 2.64 7.51 -28.39
N ASP A 662 3.90 7.32 -28.01
CA ASP A 662 4.65 8.06 -26.97
C ASP A 662 6.13 8.16 -27.42
N HIS A 663 6.99 8.89 -26.70
CA HIS A 663 8.44 8.82 -26.91
C HIS A 663 9.01 7.46 -26.47
N GLY A 664 10.08 7.01 -27.14
CA GLY A 664 10.67 5.68 -26.99
C GLY A 664 12.09 5.63 -26.45
N TYR A 665 12.58 6.69 -25.79
CA TYR A 665 13.88 6.68 -25.11
C TYR A 665 13.79 6.03 -23.72
N ALA A 666 12.73 6.36 -22.97
CA ALA A 666 12.49 5.86 -21.62
C ALA A 666 11.07 5.28 -21.44
N ALA A 667 10.95 4.25 -20.59
CA ALA A 667 9.67 3.65 -20.21
C ALA A 667 9.59 3.37 -18.70
N THR A 668 8.38 3.18 -18.16
CA THR A 668 8.25 2.75 -16.77
C THR A 668 8.60 1.27 -16.63
N ILE A 669 9.15 0.88 -15.49
CA ILE A 669 9.48 -0.52 -15.18
C ILE A 669 8.26 -1.44 -15.37
N HIS A 670 7.06 -0.98 -14.98
CA HIS A 670 5.78 -1.65 -15.24
C HIS A 670 5.44 -1.80 -16.74
N LYS A 671 5.69 -0.80 -17.60
CA LYS A 671 5.55 -0.93 -19.06
C LYS A 671 6.59 -1.91 -19.65
N SER A 672 7.76 -2.07 -19.00
CA SER A 672 8.87 -2.91 -19.47
C SER A 672 8.78 -4.41 -19.10
N GLN A 673 7.71 -4.85 -18.44
CA GLN A 673 7.50 -6.28 -18.18
C GLN A 673 7.34 -7.04 -19.52
N GLY A 674 7.87 -8.25 -19.61
CA GLY A 674 8.04 -9.00 -20.87
C GLY A 674 9.15 -8.49 -21.81
N VAL A 675 9.41 -7.17 -21.87
CA VAL A 675 10.42 -6.56 -22.77
C VAL A 675 11.82 -7.15 -22.53
N THR A 676 12.62 -7.23 -23.60
CA THR A 676 14.04 -7.59 -23.58
C THR A 676 14.80 -6.68 -24.54
N VAL A 677 15.88 -6.07 -24.06
CA VAL A 677 16.76 -5.16 -24.79
C VAL A 677 18.20 -5.62 -24.66
N ASP A 678 19.09 -5.17 -25.52
CA ASP A 678 20.53 -5.45 -25.40
C ASP A 678 21.13 -4.66 -24.24
N ARG A 679 20.78 -3.37 -24.13
CA ARG A 679 21.22 -2.47 -23.05
C ARG A 679 20.05 -1.83 -22.28
N ALA A 680 20.18 -1.73 -20.96
CA ALA A 680 19.22 -1.06 -20.10
C ALA A 680 19.91 -0.03 -19.18
N HIS A 681 19.25 1.09 -18.92
CA HIS A 681 19.78 2.16 -18.07
C HIS A 681 18.74 2.50 -17.00
N VAL A 682 19.00 2.10 -15.76
CA VAL A 682 18.01 2.12 -14.67
C VAL A 682 18.25 3.30 -13.74
N LEU A 683 17.24 4.16 -13.59
CA LEU A 683 17.19 5.15 -12.52
C LEU A 683 16.60 4.49 -11.27
N ALA A 684 17.47 4.17 -10.31
CA ALA A 684 17.09 3.59 -9.03
C ALA A 684 16.79 4.70 -8.01
N THR A 685 15.61 4.61 -7.40
CA THR A 685 15.11 5.56 -6.38
C THR A 685 14.54 4.79 -5.19
N GLY A 686 14.37 5.44 -4.03
CA GLY A 686 13.79 4.86 -2.82
C GLY A 686 12.35 4.37 -2.98
N SER A 687 11.70 4.76 -4.09
CA SER A 687 10.47 4.20 -4.59
C SER A 687 10.50 2.70 -4.85
N LEU A 688 11.64 2.20 -5.31
CA LEU A 688 11.76 0.89 -5.95
C LEU A 688 11.93 -0.20 -4.89
N ASP A 689 11.23 -1.32 -5.08
CA ASP A 689 11.28 -2.50 -4.20
C ASP A 689 11.99 -3.67 -4.87
N ARG A 690 12.07 -4.82 -4.18
CA ARG A 690 12.67 -6.07 -4.69
C ARG A 690 12.08 -6.49 -6.04
N HIS A 691 10.76 -6.45 -6.19
CA HIS A 691 10.07 -6.90 -7.40
C HIS A 691 10.37 -5.97 -8.59
N GLY A 692 10.30 -4.67 -8.37
CA GLY A 692 10.65 -3.67 -9.38
C GLY A 692 12.13 -3.67 -9.74
N ALA A 693 13.02 -3.84 -8.76
CA ALA A 693 14.47 -3.94 -8.99
C ALA A 693 14.82 -5.18 -9.82
N TYR A 694 14.29 -6.34 -9.45
CA TYR A 694 14.48 -7.59 -10.18
C TYR A 694 13.94 -7.48 -11.63
N VAL A 695 12.75 -6.91 -11.84
CA VAL A 695 12.25 -6.66 -13.20
C VAL A 695 13.19 -5.72 -13.95
N ALA A 696 13.54 -4.55 -13.41
CA ALA A 696 14.34 -3.54 -14.11
C ALA A 696 15.74 -4.06 -14.49
N LEU A 697 16.50 -4.62 -13.54
CA LEU A 697 17.86 -5.06 -13.80
C LEU A 697 17.91 -6.27 -14.75
N SER A 698 16.90 -7.15 -14.74
CA SER A 698 16.90 -8.37 -15.57
C SER A 698 16.55 -8.18 -17.05
N ARG A 699 16.25 -6.95 -17.52
CA ARG A 699 15.78 -6.70 -18.91
C ARG A 699 16.85 -6.80 -20.01
N HIS A 700 18.12 -6.61 -19.68
CA HIS A 700 19.24 -6.54 -20.62
C HIS A 700 19.69 -7.91 -21.17
N ARG A 701 20.43 -7.94 -22.30
CA ARG A 701 21.20 -9.10 -22.78
C ARG A 701 22.71 -8.92 -22.57
N GLU A 702 23.21 -7.69 -22.77
CA GLU A 702 24.65 -7.38 -22.78
C GLU A 702 25.07 -6.55 -21.56
N SER A 703 24.29 -5.51 -21.18
CA SER A 703 24.63 -4.65 -20.05
C SER A 703 23.43 -3.92 -19.44
N VAL A 704 23.37 -3.82 -18.11
CA VAL A 704 22.52 -2.85 -17.41
C VAL A 704 23.37 -1.87 -16.59
N SER A 705 23.12 -0.57 -16.71
CA SER A 705 23.66 0.44 -15.77
C SER A 705 22.58 0.85 -14.75
N VAL A 706 23.02 1.21 -13.54
CA VAL A 706 22.13 1.59 -12.43
C VAL A 706 22.64 2.88 -11.80
N HIS A 707 21.82 3.92 -11.78
CA HIS A 707 22.18 5.25 -11.25
C HIS A 707 21.23 5.64 -10.12
N TRP A 708 21.76 6.24 -9.05
CA TRP A 708 21.00 6.60 -7.85
C TRP A 708 21.53 7.90 -7.20
N GLY A 709 20.63 8.68 -6.58
CA GLY A 709 20.95 9.92 -5.88
C GLY A 709 21.07 9.74 -4.36
N ARG A 710 22.09 10.36 -3.74
CA ARG A 710 22.34 10.30 -2.30
C ARG A 710 21.24 11.02 -1.49
N ASP A 711 20.70 12.10 -2.03
CA ASP A 711 19.53 12.81 -1.50
C ASP A 711 18.28 11.93 -1.30
N ASP A 712 18.05 10.94 -2.17
CA ASP A 712 16.85 10.09 -2.20
C ASP A 712 17.01 8.78 -1.40
N VAL A 713 18.16 8.10 -1.48
CA VAL A 713 18.40 6.82 -0.77
C VAL A 713 19.45 6.87 0.35
N GLY A 714 20.12 8.01 0.56
CA GLY A 714 21.02 8.28 1.68
C GLY A 714 22.43 7.71 1.54
N ASP A 715 22.55 6.40 1.39
CA ASP A 715 23.83 5.70 1.21
C ASP A 715 23.66 4.40 0.40
N ARG A 716 24.78 3.75 0.09
CA ARG A 716 24.82 2.50 -0.70
C ARG A 716 24.04 1.36 -0.03
N ASP A 717 24.06 1.27 1.29
CA ASP A 717 23.26 0.29 2.02
C ASP A 717 21.79 0.72 2.13
N GLY A 718 21.48 2.01 1.98
CA GLY A 718 20.15 2.59 1.83
C GLY A 718 19.54 2.19 0.50
N LEU A 719 20.28 2.29 -0.60
CA LEU A 719 19.93 1.69 -1.89
C LEU A 719 19.62 0.19 -1.72
N VAL A 720 20.53 -0.58 -1.13
CA VAL A 720 20.31 -2.03 -0.89
C VAL A 720 19.08 -2.28 -0.02
N ARG A 721 18.84 -1.50 1.04
CA ARG A 721 17.65 -1.61 1.91
C ARG A 721 16.34 -1.33 1.17
N ARG A 722 16.32 -0.38 0.24
CA ARG A 722 15.15 -0.08 -0.61
C ARG A 722 14.95 -1.18 -1.66
N LEU A 723 15.99 -1.54 -2.41
CA LEU A 723 15.92 -2.56 -3.47
C LEU A 723 15.83 -4.01 -2.94
N SER A 724 16.04 -4.24 -1.65
CA SER A 724 15.73 -5.51 -0.95
C SER A 724 14.36 -5.50 -0.25
N ARG A 725 13.63 -4.39 -0.26
CA ARG A 725 12.33 -4.26 0.44
C ARG A 725 11.32 -5.22 -0.14
N GLU A 726 10.91 -6.21 0.64
CA GLU A 726 9.93 -7.22 0.25
C GLU A 726 8.50 -6.70 0.42
N ARG A 727 7.65 -6.91 -0.59
CA ARG A 727 6.28 -6.38 -0.70
C ARG A 727 5.31 -7.41 -1.30
N LEU A 728 5.52 -8.70 -1.01
CA LEU A 728 4.61 -9.78 -1.43
C LEU A 728 3.19 -9.53 -0.93
N LYS A 729 2.20 -9.99 -1.70
CA LYS A 729 0.80 -10.01 -1.24
C LYS A 729 0.51 -11.25 -0.38
N ASP A 730 0.21 -11.00 0.89
CA ASP A 730 -0.49 -11.94 1.78
C ASP A 730 -1.77 -12.48 1.12
N THR A 731 -2.06 -13.74 1.37
CA THR A 731 -3.38 -14.37 1.20
C THR A 731 -3.96 -14.72 2.57
N THR A 732 -5.27 -14.93 2.65
CA THR A 732 -5.92 -15.50 3.83
C THR A 732 -5.45 -16.94 4.11
N LEU A 733 -4.99 -17.67 3.07
CA LEU A 733 -4.46 -19.03 3.16
C LEU A 733 -3.10 -19.13 3.87
N ASP A 734 -2.40 -18.01 4.07
CA ASP A 734 -1.18 -17.95 4.88
C ASP A 734 -1.49 -17.96 6.40
N TYR A 735 -2.75 -17.68 6.79
CA TYR A 735 -3.17 -17.55 8.18
C TYR A 735 -3.82 -18.86 8.70
N LEU A 736 -2.99 -19.74 9.25
CA LEU A 736 -3.33 -21.12 9.67
C LEU A 736 -4.64 -21.28 10.47
N HIS A 737 -5.05 -20.28 11.26
CA HIS A 737 -6.26 -20.33 12.09
C HIS A 737 -7.58 -20.35 11.32
N VAL A 738 -7.58 -20.08 10.00
CA VAL A 738 -8.78 -20.16 9.16
C VAL A 738 -9.22 -21.62 8.96
N ARG A 739 -8.30 -22.57 8.79
CA ARG A 739 -8.63 -23.98 8.50
C ARG A 739 -9.44 -24.67 9.62
N ASP A 740 -9.16 -24.37 10.88
CA ASP A 740 -9.78 -25.06 12.03
C ASP A 740 -11.11 -24.46 12.50
N ARG A 741 -11.42 -23.20 12.18
CA ARG A 741 -12.61 -22.54 12.71
C ARG A 741 -13.89 -23.02 12.04
N ASP A 742 -14.03 -22.88 10.73
CA ASP A 742 -15.30 -23.18 10.06
C ASP A 742 -15.60 -24.68 9.98
N ALA A 743 -14.60 -25.50 9.61
CA ALA A 743 -14.71 -26.97 9.64
C ALA A 743 -15.01 -27.51 11.06
N GLY A 744 -14.42 -26.89 12.09
CA GLY A 744 -14.66 -27.26 13.49
C GLY A 744 -16.00 -26.76 14.04
N PHE A 745 -16.52 -25.62 13.59
CA PHE A 745 -17.74 -25.03 14.14
C PHE A 745 -19.01 -25.79 13.70
N ALA A 746 -19.12 -26.12 12.41
CA ALA A 746 -20.27 -26.87 11.88
C ALA A 746 -20.38 -28.28 12.49
N ARG A 747 -19.27 -29.05 12.47
CA ARG A 747 -19.23 -30.43 12.96
C ARG A 747 -19.59 -30.55 14.44
N ARG A 748 -19.17 -29.59 15.29
CA ARG A 748 -19.47 -29.57 16.74
C ARG A 748 -20.93 -29.27 17.10
N ARG A 749 -21.79 -28.93 16.13
CA ARG A 749 -23.24 -28.75 16.34
C ARG A 749 -24.13 -29.75 15.58
N GLY A 750 -23.55 -30.71 14.87
CA GLY A 750 -24.33 -31.68 14.07
C GLY A 750 -25.11 -31.04 12.91
N LEU A 751 -24.72 -29.83 12.48
CA LEU A 751 -25.32 -29.16 11.33
C LEU A 751 -24.75 -29.79 10.06
N HIS A 752 -25.61 -30.51 9.33
CA HIS A 752 -25.29 -30.97 7.98
C HIS A 752 -25.16 -29.73 7.08
N VAL A 753 -24.01 -29.56 6.43
CA VAL A 753 -23.91 -28.63 5.31
C VAL A 753 -24.69 -29.25 4.15
N PRO A 754 -25.71 -28.59 3.58
CA PRO A 754 -26.37 -29.09 2.38
C PRO A 754 -25.43 -28.97 1.18
N GLU A 755 -25.46 -29.96 0.28
CA GLU A 755 -24.94 -29.75 -1.08
C GLU A 755 -25.81 -28.67 -1.74
N SER A 756 -25.21 -27.57 -2.17
CA SER A 756 -25.95 -26.36 -2.57
C SER A 756 -26.61 -26.53 -3.94
N GLU A 757 -27.94 -26.61 -3.96
CA GLU A 757 -28.71 -26.63 -5.21
C GLU A 757 -28.47 -25.36 -6.05
N ILE A 758 -28.31 -25.56 -7.36
CA ILE A 758 -27.99 -24.51 -8.32
C ILE A 758 -29.29 -23.79 -8.75
N VAL A 759 -29.54 -22.60 -8.21
CA VAL A 759 -30.63 -21.72 -8.69
C VAL A 759 -30.14 -20.83 -9.83
N VAL A 760 -29.99 -21.41 -11.03
CA VAL A 760 -29.89 -20.62 -12.27
C VAL A 760 -31.28 -20.13 -12.65
N GLY A 761 -31.49 -18.81 -12.59
CA GLY A 761 -32.74 -18.17 -12.98
C GLY A 761 -33.04 -18.32 -14.48
N ARG A 762 -33.87 -19.30 -14.85
CA ARG A 762 -34.37 -19.47 -16.23
C ARG A 762 -35.58 -18.57 -16.52
N GLY A 763 -35.58 -17.96 -17.70
CA GLY A 763 -36.68 -17.11 -18.17
C GLY A 763 -37.94 -17.90 -18.56
N LYS A 764 -39.09 -17.38 -18.11
CA LYS A 764 -40.49 -17.66 -18.45
C LYS A 764 -40.79 -18.57 -19.67
N ALA A 765 -41.59 -19.61 -19.43
CA ALA A 765 -42.57 -20.16 -20.38
C ALA A 765 -43.83 -20.68 -19.63
N ALA A 766 -44.94 -20.88 -20.36
CA ALA A 766 -46.32 -20.99 -19.84
C ALA A 766 -46.68 -22.29 -19.04
N PRO A 767 -47.80 -22.31 -18.27
CA PRO A 767 -48.20 -23.43 -17.41
C PRO A 767 -49.22 -24.42 -18.03
N GLY A 768 -49.26 -25.66 -17.53
CA GLY A 768 -50.28 -26.69 -17.82
C GLY A 768 -50.18 -27.89 -16.85
N PRO A 769 -51.26 -28.68 -16.58
CA PRO A 769 -51.43 -29.23 -15.22
C PRO A 769 -51.61 -30.76 -15.05
N GLN A 770 -51.35 -31.21 -13.81
CA GLN A 770 -51.91 -32.38 -13.07
C GLN A 770 -51.78 -33.82 -13.60
N LYS A 771 -51.25 -34.72 -12.74
CA LYS A 771 -52.01 -35.87 -12.15
C LYS A 771 -51.25 -36.67 -11.07
N ASP A 772 -51.77 -36.60 -9.83
CA ASP A 772 -52.27 -37.72 -8.99
C ASP A 772 -51.53 -39.08 -8.81
N ARG A 773 -51.64 -39.58 -7.56
CA ARG A 773 -51.60 -40.99 -7.02
C ARG A 773 -50.21 -41.56 -6.65
N GLN A 774 -49.95 -42.00 -5.40
CA GLN A 774 -50.48 -43.16 -4.60
C GLN A 774 -49.87 -44.52 -5.05
N ALA A 775 -49.49 -45.48 -4.21
CA ALA A 775 -49.43 -45.65 -2.73
C ALA A 775 -48.24 -46.64 -2.39
N GLU A 776 -48.02 -47.32 -1.25
CA GLU A 776 -48.72 -47.53 0.05
C GLU A 776 -47.69 -47.91 1.17
N ALA A 777 -48.08 -48.50 2.32
CA ALA A 777 -47.16 -48.81 3.44
C ALA A 777 -47.57 -50.02 4.34
N VAL A 778 -46.57 -50.73 4.91
CA VAL A 778 -46.68 -51.77 5.97
C VAL A 778 -45.40 -51.68 6.84
N ARG A 779 -45.41 -51.19 8.09
CA ARG A 779 -45.84 -51.75 9.41
C ARG A 779 -44.86 -52.73 10.09
N THR A 780 -44.72 -52.57 11.42
CA THR A 780 -43.73 -53.17 12.34
C THR A 780 -44.34 -54.26 13.26
N PRO A 781 -43.57 -54.87 14.18
CA PRO A 781 -43.60 -54.39 15.58
C PRO A 781 -42.23 -54.38 16.33
N ASP A 782 -42.26 -53.87 17.57
CA ASP A 782 -41.14 -53.56 18.51
C ASP A 782 -41.21 -54.47 19.77
N PRO A 783 -40.24 -54.48 20.72
CA PRO A 783 -40.43 -53.66 21.94
C PRO A 783 -39.18 -53.15 22.71
N ALA A 784 -39.33 -51.98 23.38
CA ALA A 784 -38.41 -51.40 24.39
C ALA A 784 -38.84 -51.70 25.87
N PRO A 785 -38.22 -51.10 26.93
CA PRO A 785 -38.29 -49.67 27.34
C PRO A 785 -36.89 -49.06 27.68
N ALA A 786 -36.63 -47.91 28.34
CA ALA A 786 -37.32 -46.84 29.09
C ALA A 786 -36.61 -45.46 28.82
N GLN A 787 -36.99 -44.22 29.18
CA GLN A 787 -37.75 -43.55 30.28
C GLN A 787 -36.99 -43.43 31.64
N ARG A 788 -36.98 -42.30 32.39
CA ARG A 788 -37.76 -41.02 32.33
C ARG A 788 -36.98 -39.75 32.82
N LYS A 789 -37.67 -38.60 33.07
CA LYS A 789 -37.11 -37.21 33.20
C LYS A 789 -37.33 -36.50 34.56
N ARG A 790 -36.38 -35.59 34.91
CA ARG A 790 -36.45 -34.25 35.61
C ARG A 790 -37.35 -33.94 36.85
N GLY A 791 -36.71 -33.34 37.86
CA GLY A 791 -37.20 -32.19 38.70
C GLY A 791 -38.10 -32.52 39.91
N MET A 792 -38.37 -31.60 40.88
CA MET A 792 -37.68 -30.39 41.39
C MET A 792 -38.41 -29.93 42.69
N PHE A 793 -37.70 -29.57 43.78
CA PHE A 793 -38.23 -29.41 45.16
C PHE A 793 -38.82 -30.74 45.74
N ASP A 794 -39.00 -30.95 47.05
CA ASP A 794 -38.91 -30.06 48.23
C ASP A 794 -38.29 -30.81 49.45
N GLY A 795 -37.92 -30.12 50.53
CA GLY A 795 -37.50 -30.75 51.79
C GLY A 795 -36.50 -29.96 52.66
N LEU A 796 -36.99 -29.33 53.73
CA LEU A 796 -36.23 -28.61 54.77
C LEU A 796 -36.36 -29.30 56.13
N GLU A 797 -35.29 -29.36 56.94
CA GLU A 797 -35.41 -29.27 58.41
C GLU A 797 -34.10 -28.85 59.12
N LEU A 798 -34.11 -28.74 60.46
CA LEU A 798 -33.32 -27.74 61.23
C LEU A 798 -32.50 -28.26 62.43
N SER A 799 -31.41 -27.57 62.74
CA SER A 799 -30.86 -27.33 64.11
C SER A 799 -29.90 -26.11 64.07
N VAL A 800 -29.89 -25.08 64.94
CA VAL A 800 -29.94 -24.94 66.44
C VAL A 800 -28.57 -25.25 67.08
N ARG A 801 -27.93 -24.45 67.97
CA ARG A 801 -27.92 -22.99 68.33
C ARG A 801 -26.89 -22.76 69.48
N LEU A 802 -26.38 -21.53 69.66
CA LEU A 802 -25.76 -20.92 70.89
C LEU A 802 -24.39 -21.41 71.46
N GLY A 803 -23.57 -20.47 72.01
CA GLY A 803 -22.51 -20.80 73.00
C GLY A 803 -21.38 -19.78 73.30
N ARG A 804 -21.64 -18.76 74.15
CA ARG A 804 -20.76 -17.81 74.92
C ARG A 804 -19.30 -18.26 75.32
N ARG A 805 -18.32 -17.39 75.72
CA ARG A 805 -18.36 -16.27 76.73
C ARG A 805 -17.07 -15.38 76.79
N THR A 806 -17.24 -14.03 76.85
CA THR A 806 -16.57 -12.95 77.69
C THR A 806 -15.04 -12.74 77.95
N SER A 807 -14.61 -11.45 77.83
CA SER A 807 -13.74 -10.60 78.73
C SER A 807 -12.20 -10.87 78.89
N GLU A 808 -11.29 -9.93 79.25
CA GLU A 808 -11.33 -8.48 79.63
C GLU A 808 -9.93 -7.74 79.47
N LYS A 809 -9.95 -6.39 79.37
CA LYS A 809 -9.02 -5.30 79.86
C LYS A 809 -7.44 -5.27 79.79
N ASP A 810 -6.96 -4.10 79.29
CA ASP A 810 -6.07 -3.05 79.89
C ASP A 810 -4.49 -3.05 80.02
N VAL A 811 -3.97 -1.80 79.88
CA VAL A 811 -2.72 -1.05 80.30
C VAL A 811 -1.25 -1.26 79.79
N SER A 812 -0.67 -0.12 79.35
CA SER A 812 0.66 0.54 79.66
C SER A 812 2.06 0.11 79.14
N ALA A 813 2.77 1.12 78.57
CA ALA A 813 4.21 1.56 78.70
C ALA A 813 5.42 0.59 78.45
N GLY A 814 6.65 1.04 78.11
CA GLY A 814 7.21 2.36 77.72
C GLY A 814 8.77 2.44 77.79
N MET A 815 9.41 3.46 77.19
CA MET A 815 10.84 3.90 77.35
C MET A 815 11.97 2.94 76.87
N ASP A 816 13.30 3.24 76.82
CA ASP A 816 14.17 4.37 76.35
C ASP A 816 15.69 3.95 76.51
N ALA A 817 16.78 4.60 76.06
CA ALA A 817 17.15 5.46 74.89
C ALA A 817 18.70 5.75 74.88
N GLY A 818 19.31 6.16 73.74
CA GLY A 818 20.67 6.79 73.65
C GLY A 818 21.65 6.20 72.60
N THR A 819 22.23 6.96 71.62
CA THR A 819 23.39 7.91 71.59
C THR A 819 24.79 7.29 71.40
N GLY A 820 25.72 7.77 70.55
CA GLY A 820 25.66 8.81 69.49
C GLY A 820 27.05 9.34 68.99
N LYS A 821 27.04 10.26 67.99
CA LYS A 821 28.16 11.10 67.41
C LYS A 821 29.22 10.41 66.51
N GLY A 822 29.78 11.06 65.46
CA GLY A 822 29.37 12.31 64.77
C GLY A 822 30.47 13.04 63.95
N LYS A 823 30.07 14.10 63.20
CA LYS A 823 30.88 15.13 62.48
C LYS A 823 31.69 14.69 61.22
N ASN A 824 31.92 15.52 60.19
CA ASN A 824 31.28 16.78 59.71
C ASN A 824 31.68 17.04 58.24
N GLY A 825 30.88 17.81 57.48
CA GLY A 825 31.30 18.43 56.22
C GLY A 825 30.59 17.94 54.94
N ALA A 826 29.89 18.72 54.13
CA ALA A 826 29.09 19.94 54.27
C ALA A 826 28.71 20.37 52.84
N GLU A 827 27.49 20.06 52.39
CA GLU A 827 26.90 20.73 51.22
C GLU A 827 25.38 20.90 51.39
N ARG A 828 24.74 21.68 50.52
CA ARG A 828 23.51 22.42 50.84
C ARG A 828 22.23 21.56 50.83
N GLU A 829 21.43 21.68 51.90
CA GLU A 829 20.08 21.12 51.96
C GLU A 829 19.07 21.90 51.08
N ALA A 830 18.06 21.18 50.60
CA ALA A 830 16.86 21.74 49.98
C ALA A 830 15.63 21.49 50.90
N PRO A 831 14.60 22.36 50.88
CA PRO A 831 13.49 22.32 51.84
C PRO A 831 12.58 21.09 51.69
N ALA A 832 11.83 20.80 52.76
CA ALA A 832 11.06 19.56 52.93
C ALA A 832 9.99 19.29 51.86
N SER A 833 9.79 18.01 51.58
CA SER A 833 8.80 17.50 50.63
C SER A 833 7.35 17.73 51.10
N PRO A 834 6.43 18.24 50.25
CA PRO A 834 5.01 18.40 50.60
C PRO A 834 4.24 17.10 50.86
N PHE A 835 4.83 15.92 50.60
CA PHE A 835 4.12 14.64 50.51
C PHE A 835 4.01 13.85 51.83
N ALA A 836 4.09 14.52 52.99
CA ALA A 836 3.91 13.90 54.30
C ALA A 836 2.49 13.32 54.55
N GLY A 837 1.50 13.70 53.73
CA GLY A 837 0.07 13.39 53.95
C GLY A 837 -0.52 12.22 53.16
N LEU A 838 0.14 11.68 52.13
CA LEU A 838 -0.44 10.66 51.24
C LEU A 838 0.15 9.27 51.47
N ARG A 839 -0.50 8.49 52.36
CA ARG A 839 -0.24 7.06 52.53
C ARG A 839 -1.23 6.24 51.70
N LEU A 840 -0.75 5.58 50.65
CA LEU A 840 -1.44 4.42 50.06
C LEU A 840 -1.58 3.31 51.12
N PRO A 841 -2.58 2.41 51.01
CA PRO A 841 -2.74 1.31 51.95
C PRO A 841 -1.50 0.42 51.99
N ARG A 842 -0.82 0.37 53.14
CA ARG A 842 0.13 -0.71 53.40
C ARG A 842 -0.68 -2.00 53.48
N VAL A 843 -0.45 -2.91 52.52
CA VAL A 843 -0.63 -4.34 52.78
C VAL A 843 0.12 -4.63 54.08
N GLN A 844 -0.57 -5.24 55.05
CA GLN A 844 0.06 -5.57 56.32
C GLN A 844 1.26 -6.48 56.05
N ARG A 845 2.40 -6.21 56.70
CA ARG A 845 3.41 -7.25 56.89
C ARG A 845 2.79 -8.30 57.79
N ALA A 846 2.12 -9.29 57.19
CA ALA A 846 1.91 -10.58 57.85
C ALA A 846 3.30 -11.05 58.31
N GLN A 847 3.50 -11.16 59.62
CA GLN A 847 4.73 -11.70 60.15
C GLN A 847 4.83 -13.15 59.66
N VAL A 848 5.95 -13.52 59.05
CA VAL A 848 6.21 -14.91 58.66
C VAL A 848 6.10 -15.77 59.92
N PRO A 849 5.22 -16.79 59.95
CA PRO A 849 5.19 -17.72 61.07
C PRO A 849 6.54 -18.43 61.18
N ALA A 850 7.28 -18.17 62.25
CA ALA A 850 8.54 -18.84 62.54
C ALA A 850 8.27 -20.25 63.06
N GLY A 851 7.80 -21.14 62.18
CA GLY A 851 7.28 -22.46 62.54
C GLY A 851 6.99 -23.38 61.36
N LEU A 852 8.05 -24.00 60.83
CA LEU A 852 8.12 -25.34 60.20
C LEU A 852 6.85 -25.96 59.57
N GLY A 853 6.92 -26.25 58.27
CA GLY A 853 6.12 -27.34 57.66
C GLY A 853 5.76 -27.16 56.19
N GLY A 854 6.52 -27.78 55.27
CA GLY A 854 6.04 -27.99 53.89
C GLY A 854 6.71 -27.20 52.77
N PHE A 855 8.05 -27.20 52.66
CA PHE A 855 8.72 -26.96 51.37
C PHE A 855 9.53 -28.19 50.97
N VAL A 856 9.10 -28.85 49.90
CA VAL A 856 9.83 -29.95 49.26
C VAL A 856 10.62 -29.40 48.08
N PRO A 857 11.96 -29.55 48.05
CA PRO A 857 12.76 -29.16 46.89
C PRO A 857 12.34 -29.98 45.66
N GLY A 858 11.80 -29.32 44.63
CA GLY A 858 11.39 -29.94 43.36
C GLY A 858 9.90 -29.85 43.00
N GLY A 859 9.04 -29.27 43.84
CA GLY A 859 7.58 -29.37 43.67
C GLY A 859 6.90 -28.58 42.52
N ASP A 860 7.47 -27.45 42.06
CA ASP A 860 6.80 -26.56 41.08
C ASP A 860 7.63 -26.41 39.78
N PRO A 861 7.12 -26.84 38.61
CA PRO A 861 7.76 -26.65 37.31
C PRO A 861 8.06 -25.19 36.95
N LEU A 862 7.20 -24.23 37.32
CA LEU A 862 7.40 -22.81 36.98
C LEU A 862 8.64 -22.26 37.71
N HIS A 863 8.77 -22.54 39.00
CA HIS A 863 9.95 -22.17 39.79
C HIS A 863 11.24 -22.81 39.26
N GLN A 864 11.18 -24.03 38.73
CA GLN A 864 12.34 -24.68 38.11
C GLN A 864 12.75 -23.99 36.80
N ALA A 865 11.80 -23.71 35.90
CA ALA A 865 12.08 -23.05 34.63
C ALA A 865 12.58 -21.60 34.83
N VAL A 866 12.00 -20.86 35.79
CA VAL A 866 12.46 -19.51 36.15
C VAL A 866 13.90 -19.53 36.69
N GLU A 867 14.28 -20.52 37.51
CA GLU A 867 15.67 -20.66 38.00
C GLU A 867 16.65 -21.10 36.89
N GLN A 868 16.21 -21.92 35.93
CA GLN A 868 17.03 -22.29 34.75
C GLN A 868 17.27 -21.06 33.86
N TYR A 869 16.22 -20.30 33.55
CA TYR A 869 16.31 -19.05 32.79
C TYR A 869 17.21 -18.04 33.51
N ALA A 870 17.01 -17.84 34.82
CA ALA A 870 17.82 -16.94 35.64
C ALA A 870 19.31 -17.30 35.66
N ARG A 871 19.65 -18.59 35.68
CA ARG A 871 21.05 -19.05 35.58
C ARG A 871 21.66 -18.70 34.22
N ALA A 872 20.95 -18.98 33.13
CA ALA A 872 21.44 -18.69 31.79
C ALA A 872 21.62 -17.19 31.55
N VAL A 873 20.65 -16.36 31.99
CA VAL A 873 20.76 -14.89 31.95
C VAL A 873 21.95 -14.40 32.78
N ARG A 874 22.18 -14.94 33.99
CA ARG A 874 23.33 -14.55 34.82
C ARG A 874 24.67 -14.95 34.20
N ASP A 875 24.76 -16.11 33.57
CA ASP A 875 26.00 -16.60 32.96
C ASP A 875 26.37 -15.80 31.70
N ILE A 876 25.39 -15.49 30.85
CA ILE A 876 25.55 -14.54 29.73
C ILE A 876 25.91 -13.14 30.24
N GLY A 877 25.20 -12.64 31.26
CA GLY A 877 25.47 -11.34 31.87
C GLY A 877 26.90 -11.22 32.39
N ARG A 878 27.44 -12.27 32.99
CA ARG A 878 28.83 -12.33 33.45
C ARG A 878 29.84 -12.24 32.31
N MET A 879 29.58 -12.84 31.15
CA MET A 879 30.45 -12.69 29.98
C MET A 879 30.48 -11.23 29.53
N VAL A 880 29.31 -10.59 29.43
CA VAL A 880 29.17 -9.18 29.02
C VAL A 880 29.81 -8.22 30.03
N GLU A 881 29.66 -8.44 31.34
CA GLU A 881 30.33 -7.65 32.39
C GLU A 881 31.87 -7.80 32.39
N GLN A 882 32.40 -8.84 31.73
CA GLN A 882 33.85 -9.12 31.63
C GLN A 882 34.41 -8.82 30.23
N ASP A 883 33.61 -8.24 29.33
CA ASP A 883 33.92 -8.00 27.91
C ASP A 883 34.38 -9.27 27.16
N LEU A 884 33.78 -10.41 27.52
CA LEU A 884 34.05 -11.74 26.95
C LEU A 884 32.97 -12.16 25.94
N PRO A 885 33.35 -12.86 24.85
CA PRO A 885 32.40 -13.35 23.86
C PRO A 885 31.50 -14.46 24.44
N VAL A 886 30.19 -14.26 24.38
CA VAL A 886 29.19 -15.25 24.80
C VAL A 886 29.28 -16.49 23.92
N LEU A 887 29.54 -17.64 24.52
CA LEU A 887 29.79 -18.91 23.84
C LEU A 887 28.49 -19.57 23.37
N GLU A 888 28.53 -20.32 22.26
CA GLU A 888 27.33 -20.92 21.65
C GLU A 888 26.55 -21.86 22.60
N HIS A 889 27.24 -22.55 23.51
CA HIS A 889 26.55 -23.39 24.51
C HIS A 889 25.78 -22.56 25.55
N GLN A 890 26.22 -21.33 25.86
CA GLN A 890 25.52 -20.39 26.74
C GLN A 890 24.30 -19.79 26.04
N LYS A 891 24.45 -19.37 24.77
CA LYS A 891 23.33 -18.92 23.91
C LYS A 891 22.26 -20.00 23.81
N LYS A 892 22.67 -21.25 23.55
CA LYS A 892 21.76 -22.40 23.50
C LYS A 892 21.08 -22.66 24.85
N ALA A 893 21.82 -22.67 25.96
CA ALA A 893 21.24 -22.87 27.29
C ALA A 893 20.19 -21.80 27.64
N TRP A 894 20.41 -20.55 27.25
CA TRP A 894 19.42 -19.49 27.39
C TRP A 894 18.20 -19.68 26.50
N LEU A 895 18.38 -20.08 25.23
CA LEU A 895 17.28 -20.35 24.30
C LEU A 895 16.42 -21.54 24.77
N ASP A 896 17.05 -22.63 25.19
CA ASP A 896 16.38 -23.83 25.72
C ASP A 896 15.59 -23.49 27.00
N ALA A 897 16.19 -22.75 27.94
CA ALA A 897 15.52 -22.34 29.18
C ALA A 897 14.37 -21.33 28.95
N SER A 898 14.55 -20.38 28.02
CA SER A 898 13.50 -19.42 27.62
C SER A 898 12.32 -20.16 26.99
N THR A 899 12.60 -21.13 26.11
CA THR A 899 11.59 -21.98 25.47
C THR A 899 10.84 -22.84 26.49
N ALA A 900 11.53 -23.38 27.50
CA ALA A 900 10.90 -24.13 28.59
C ALA A 900 9.98 -23.25 29.44
N LEU A 901 10.39 -22.02 29.74
CA LEU A 901 9.60 -21.06 30.52
C LEU A 901 8.34 -20.59 29.75
N GLU A 902 8.48 -20.20 28.48
CA GLU A 902 7.35 -19.79 27.63
C GLU A 902 6.32 -20.92 27.43
N ARG A 903 6.76 -22.18 27.34
CA ARG A 903 5.86 -23.34 27.27
C ARG A 903 5.03 -23.55 28.54
N LEU A 904 5.55 -23.18 29.71
CA LEU A 904 4.84 -23.29 30.99
C LEU A 904 3.93 -22.08 31.25
N ARG A 905 4.32 -20.88 30.80
CA ARG A 905 3.53 -19.65 30.92
C ARG A 905 3.86 -18.69 29.77
N PRO A 906 3.03 -18.62 28.71
CA PRO A 906 3.28 -17.73 27.58
C PRO A 906 3.38 -16.25 27.99
N GLY A 907 4.39 -15.55 27.48
CA GLY A 907 4.74 -14.17 27.81
C GLY A 907 5.51 -13.99 29.13
N ALA A 908 6.02 -15.08 29.73
CA ALA A 908 6.78 -15.07 30.98
C ALA A 908 8.19 -14.51 30.84
N VAL A 909 8.89 -14.75 29.73
CA VAL A 909 10.24 -14.21 29.48
C VAL A 909 10.17 -12.69 29.40
N ILE A 910 9.27 -12.17 28.56
CA ILE A 910 9.01 -10.73 28.43
C ILE A 910 8.55 -10.13 29.77
N ALA A 911 7.76 -10.87 30.57
CA ALA A 911 7.34 -10.42 31.89
C ALA A 911 8.52 -10.31 32.88
N LEU A 912 9.42 -11.29 32.93
CA LEU A 912 10.63 -11.23 33.75
C LEU A 912 11.59 -10.12 33.31
N GLU A 913 11.80 -9.94 32.01
CA GLU A 913 12.62 -8.86 31.47
C GLU A 913 12.04 -7.48 31.85
N THR A 914 10.72 -7.32 31.78
CA THR A 914 10.04 -6.09 32.19
C THR A 914 10.14 -5.85 33.69
N ALA A 915 9.94 -6.88 34.52
CA ALA A 915 10.11 -6.81 35.98
C ALA A 915 11.56 -6.45 36.36
N VAL A 916 12.56 -7.13 35.79
CA VAL A 916 14.00 -6.86 36.00
C VAL A 916 14.38 -5.45 35.51
N LYS A 917 13.71 -4.92 34.48
CA LYS A 917 13.90 -3.55 33.98
C LYS A 917 13.30 -2.47 34.88
N HIS A 918 12.13 -2.70 35.48
CA HIS A 918 11.38 -1.67 36.22
C HIS A 918 11.37 -1.82 37.76
N GLU A 919 11.77 -2.97 38.29
CA GLU A 919 11.85 -3.26 39.72
C GLU A 919 13.30 -3.60 40.15
N PRO A 920 13.99 -2.67 40.87
CA PRO A 920 15.35 -2.90 41.35
C PRO A 920 15.49 -4.13 42.26
N GLU A 921 14.45 -4.47 43.01
CA GLU A 921 14.41 -5.62 43.92
C GLU A 921 14.42 -6.96 43.18
N ILE A 922 13.76 -7.04 42.01
CA ILE A 922 13.74 -8.21 41.14
C ILE A 922 15.09 -8.38 40.43
N ARG A 923 15.70 -7.26 40.01
CA ARG A 923 17.09 -7.24 39.47
C ARG A 923 18.11 -7.68 40.52
N GLN A 924 18.01 -7.18 41.75
CA GLN A 924 18.87 -7.60 42.86
C GLN A 924 18.70 -9.10 43.18
N ALA A 925 17.48 -9.64 43.07
CA ALA A 925 17.23 -11.07 43.23
C ALA A 925 17.84 -11.93 42.11
N LEU A 926 17.81 -11.48 40.86
CA LEU A 926 18.40 -12.19 39.72
C LEU A 926 19.91 -12.45 39.91
N TYR A 927 20.66 -11.41 40.28
CA TYR A 927 22.12 -11.46 40.40
C TYR A 927 22.60 -11.87 41.80
N GLY A 928 21.90 -11.44 42.87
CA GLY A 928 22.34 -11.57 44.26
C GLY A 928 21.70 -12.69 45.09
N LEU A 929 20.72 -13.42 44.56
CA LEU A 929 20.17 -14.64 45.19
C LEU A 929 20.46 -15.87 44.33
N GLU A 930 20.37 -17.07 44.93
CA GLU A 930 20.54 -18.34 44.23
C GLU A 930 19.43 -19.34 44.55
N GLY A 931 19.23 -20.31 43.64
CA GLY A 931 18.38 -21.46 43.87
C GLY A 931 16.91 -21.10 44.16
N PRO A 932 16.23 -21.83 45.05
CA PRO A 932 14.81 -21.61 45.36
C PRO A 932 14.48 -20.20 45.85
N ALA A 933 15.43 -19.46 46.45
CA ALA A 933 15.21 -18.10 46.92
C ALA A 933 15.10 -17.11 45.75
N ARG A 934 15.99 -17.23 44.75
CA ARG A 934 15.90 -16.47 43.49
C ARG A 934 14.64 -16.84 42.72
N ALA A 935 14.37 -18.14 42.58
CA ALA A 935 13.21 -18.66 41.87
C ALA A 935 11.90 -18.01 42.34
N ARG A 936 11.64 -18.02 43.65
CA ARG A 936 10.45 -17.40 44.26
C ARG A 936 10.38 -15.91 43.98
N ARG A 937 11.47 -15.18 44.22
CA ARG A 937 11.47 -13.72 44.08
C ARG A 937 11.30 -13.26 42.63
N LEU A 938 11.77 -14.04 41.66
CA LEU A 938 11.51 -13.81 40.24
C LEU A 938 10.05 -14.16 39.85
N VAL A 939 9.48 -15.24 40.38
CA VAL A 939 8.05 -15.57 40.18
C VAL A 939 7.14 -14.49 40.78
N GLU A 940 7.48 -13.94 41.96
CA GLU A 940 6.78 -12.79 42.55
C GLU A 940 6.79 -11.56 41.62
N GLY A 941 7.93 -11.26 40.98
CA GLY A 941 8.04 -10.17 39.99
C GLY A 941 7.26 -10.44 38.71
N LEU A 942 7.26 -11.68 38.21
CA LEU A 942 6.44 -12.10 37.06
C LEU A 942 4.94 -11.94 37.36
N GLU A 943 4.51 -12.36 38.55
CA GLU A 943 3.14 -12.12 39.02
C GLU A 943 2.80 -10.63 39.20
N HIS A 944 3.77 -9.81 39.62
CA HIS A 944 3.57 -8.37 39.69
C HIS A 944 3.40 -7.78 38.29
N GLU A 945 4.25 -8.15 37.33
CA GLU A 945 4.14 -7.69 35.95
C GLU A 945 2.80 -8.05 35.31
N ASP A 946 2.29 -9.28 35.49
CA ASP A 946 0.96 -9.64 34.98
C ASP A 946 -0.16 -8.82 35.67
N LYS A 947 -0.04 -8.51 36.97
CA LYS A 947 -1.00 -7.61 37.66
C LYS A 947 -0.93 -6.18 37.11
N VAL A 948 0.27 -5.66 36.81
CA VAL A 948 0.44 -4.34 36.18
C VAL A 948 -0.09 -4.35 34.74
N ARG A 949 0.18 -5.41 33.96
CA ARG A 949 -0.31 -5.58 32.58
C ARG A 949 -1.84 -5.45 32.51
N HIS A 950 -2.55 -6.07 33.45
CA HIS A 950 -4.02 -6.10 33.48
C HIS A 950 -4.70 -4.93 34.20
N SER A 951 -4.03 -4.18 35.08
CA SER A 951 -4.57 -2.96 35.74
C SER A 951 -4.10 -1.67 35.04
N PRO A 952 -4.99 -0.92 34.36
CA PRO A 952 -4.66 0.38 33.78
C PRO A 952 -4.09 1.39 34.79
N GLU A 953 -4.53 1.32 36.05
CA GLU A 953 -4.08 2.17 37.16
C GLU A 953 -2.61 1.91 37.50
N LEU A 954 -2.22 0.63 37.56
CA LEU A 954 -0.82 0.24 37.78
C LEU A 954 0.05 0.57 36.56
N ARG A 955 -0.46 0.43 35.33
CA ARG A 955 0.25 0.93 34.12
C ARG A 955 0.48 2.44 34.20
N ALA A 956 -0.53 3.21 34.62
CA ALA A 956 -0.44 4.66 34.75
C ALA A 956 0.54 5.08 35.86
N ALA A 957 0.47 4.47 37.05
CA ALA A 957 1.43 4.70 38.13
C ALA A 957 2.88 4.37 37.71
N ARG A 958 3.09 3.27 36.97
CA ARG A 958 4.39 2.91 36.40
C ARG A 958 4.86 3.93 35.36
N PHE A 959 3.97 4.41 34.49
CA PHE A 959 4.28 5.43 33.49
C PHE A 959 4.79 6.71 34.16
N VAL A 960 4.09 7.23 35.18
CA VAL A 960 4.52 8.45 35.91
C VAL A 960 5.87 8.22 36.62
N LYS A 961 6.07 7.06 37.26
CA LYS A 961 7.33 6.71 37.92
C LYS A 961 8.52 6.63 36.94
N VAL A 962 8.29 6.15 35.72
CA VAL A 962 9.30 6.14 34.65
C VAL A 962 9.52 7.55 34.12
N TRP A 963 8.45 8.31 33.86
CA TRP A 963 8.48 9.67 33.33
C TRP A 963 9.36 10.62 34.16
N ASP A 964 9.18 10.61 35.49
CA ASP A 964 9.95 11.44 36.42
C ASP A 964 11.46 11.11 36.42
N GLY A 965 11.88 9.98 35.83
CA GLY A 965 13.28 9.58 35.65
C GLY A 965 13.83 9.73 34.22
N LEU A 966 13.05 10.19 33.24
CA LEU A 966 13.49 10.35 31.84
C LEU A 966 14.12 11.73 31.58
N SER A 967 15.03 11.80 30.60
CA SER A 967 15.54 13.06 30.08
C SER A 967 14.45 13.85 29.35
N ARG A 968 14.58 15.18 29.21
CA ARG A 968 13.58 16.03 28.50
C ARG A 968 13.30 15.57 27.07
N GLU A 969 14.30 15.02 26.40
CA GLU A 969 14.21 14.54 25.02
C GLU A 969 13.47 13.20 24.96
N GLN A 970 13.79 12.27 25.86
CA GLN A 970 13.07 11.00 26.02
C GLN A 970 11.62 11.19 26.49
N GLN A 971 11.35 12.19 27.33
CA GLN A 971 10.00 12.66 27.65
C GLN A 971 9.25 13.09 26.39
N GLY A 972 9.89 13.86 25.50
CA GLY A 972 9.30 14.26 24.20
C GLY A 972 8.88 13.08 23.32
N VAL A 973 9.64 11.98 23.34
CA VAL A 973 9.30 10.73 22.63
C VAL A 973 8.16 9.98 23.34
N THR A 974 8.29 9.72 24.65
CA THR A 974 7.27 8.98 25.41
C THR A 974 5.92 9.69 25.49
N LEU A 975 5.85 11.03 25.35
CA LEU A 975 4.57 11.75 25.20
C LEU A 975 3.88 11.50 23.84
N ARG A 976 4.65 11.18 22.79
CA ARG A 976 4.11 10.76 21.48
C ARG A 976 3.69 9.28 21.49
N GLU A 977 4.35 8.45 22.31
CA GLU A 977 4.00 7.05 22.51
C GLU A 977 2.79 6.88 23.43
N LEU A 978 2.67 7.68 24.50
CA LEU A 978 1.49 7.72 25.37
C LEU A 978 0.21 7.99 24.58
N LYS A 979 0.28 8.89 23.59
CA LYS A 979 -0.81 9.20 22.64
C LYS A 979 -1.19 8.05 21.69
N ARG A 980 -0.61 6.87 21.87
CA ARG A 980 -0.98 5.61 21.20
C ARG A 980 -1.69 4.62 22.14
N ASP A 981 -1.63 4.81 23.47
CA ASP A 981 -2.47 4.09 24.45
C ASP A 981 -3.50 5.08 25.03
N ALA A 982 -4.62 5.23 24.31
CA ALA A 982 -5.69 6.15 24.69
C ALA A 982 -6.34 5.80 26.04
N GLN A 983 -6.28 4.54 26.50
CA GLN A 983 -6.78 4.15 27.82
C GLN A 983 -5.86 4.71 28.91
N LEU A 984 -4.54 4.55 28.73
CA LEU A 984 -3.51 5.07 29.63
C LEU A 984 -3.50 6.61 29.65
N GLU A 985 -3.59 7.26 28.49
CA GLU A 985 -3.66 8.72 28.39
C GLU A 985 -4.93 9.28 29.05
N SER A 986 -6.10 8.67 28.79
CA SER A 986 -7.37 9.08 29.42
C SER A 986 -7.31 8.96 30.95
N LEU A 987 -6.78 7.85 31.47
CA LEU A 987 -6.66 7.63 32.91
C LEU A 987 -5.63 8.58 33.56
N LEU A 988 -4.55 8.94 32.85
CA LEU A 988 -3.62 9.99 33.29
C LEU A 988 -4.22 11.40 33.20
N ARG A 989 -5.10 11.69 32.24
CA ARG A 989 -5.87 12.95 32.18
C ARG A 989 -6.88 13.07 33.33
N GLN A 990 -7.54 11.96 33.69
CA GLN A 990 -8.57 11.95 34.73
C GLN A 990 -7.99 11.88 36.16
N LYS A 991 -6.93 11.09 36.37
CA LYS A 991 -6.36 10.77 37.71
C LYS A 991 -4.88 11.14 37.85
N GLY A 992 -4.27 11.84 36.90
CA GLY A 992 -2.84 12.17 36.92
C GLY A 992 -2.36 12.78 38.24
N HIS A 993 -3.10 13.74 38.82
CA HIS A 993 -2.75 14.32 40.12
C HIS A 993 -2.84 13.33 41.30
N GLU A 994 -3.74 12.34 41.27
CA GLU A 994 -3.80 11.24 42.26
C GLU A 994 -2.59 10.30 42.10
N LEU A 995 -2.10 10.14 40.86
CA LEU A 995 -0.98 9.29 40.47
C LEU A 995 0.39 10.01 40.54
N GLY A 996 0.44 11.24 41.08
CA GLY A 996 1.67 12.00 41.32
C GLY A 996 2.09 13.00 40.23
N VAL A 997 1.35 13.11 39.12
CA VAL A 997 1.64 14.09 38.05
C VAL A 997 1.50 15.51 38.60
N ARG A 998 2.64 16.20 38.72
CA ARG A 998 2.69 17.57 39.27
C ARG A 998 2.07 18.57 38.30
N LYS A 999 1.24 19.47 38.82
CA LYS A 999 0.64 20.56 38.03
C LYS A 999 1.74 21.51 37.52
N GLY A 1000 1.75 21.79 36.22
CA GLY A 1000 2.82 22.51 35.52
C GLY A 1000 4.03 21.65 35.13
N SER A 1001 3.98 20.32 35.25
CA SER A 1001 5.01 19.43 34.72
C SER A 1001 4.93 19.29 33.19
N THR A 1002 6.00 18.77 32.57
CA THR A 1002 6.01 18.41 31.14
C THR A 1002 4.90 17.43 30.77
N LEU A 1003 4.57 16.49 31.68
CA LEU A 1003 3.47 15.54 31.50
C LEU A 1003 2.10 16.22 31.63
N ASP A 1004 1.87 17.03 32.67
CA ASP A 1004 0.62 17.80 32.85
C ASP A 1004 0.33 18.71 31.65
N HIS A 1005 1.34 19.42 31.14
CA HIS A 1005 1.21 20.23 29.92
C HIS A 1005 0.99 19.39 28.65
N GLY A 1006 1.53 18.17 28.56
CA GLY A 1006 1.29 17.25 27.45
C GLY A 1006 -0.11 16.61 27.44
N LEU A 1007 -0.72 16.49 28.63
CA LEU A 1007 -2.07 15.95 28.89
C LEU A 1007 -3.18 17.01 28.85
N GLN A 1008 -2.84 18.31 28.85
CA GLN A 1008 -3.84 19.38 28.75
C GLN A 1008 -4.30 19.59 27.29
N PRO A 1009 -5.62 19.76 27.03
CA PRO A 1009 -6.08 20.21 25.72
C PRO A 1009 -5.61 21.65 25.46
N GLN A 1010 -5.04 21.90 24.29
CA GLN A 1010 -4.44 23.21 23.98
C GLN A 1010 -5.49 24.31 23.86
N ARG A 1011 -5.65 25.11 24.92
CA ARG A 1011 -6.31 26.42 24.83
C ARG A 1011 -5.34 27.42 24.22
N THR A 1012 -5.65 27.91 23.02
CA THR A 1012 -4.96 29.03 22.38
C THR A 1012 -5.04 30.28 23.26
N ARG A 1013 -3.90 30.68 23.85
CA ARG A 1013 -3.79 31.93 24.62
C ARG A 1013 -3.61 33.11 23.66
N SER A 1014 -4.70 33.79 23.32
CA SER A 1014 -4.63 35.16 22.84
C SER A 1014 -4.17 36.10 23.97
N LEU A 1015 -3.21 36.98 23.67
CA LEU A 1015 -2.74 38.04 24.57
C LEU A 1015 -2.86 39.38 23.86
N SER A 1016 -4.07 39.94 23.84
CA SER A 1016 -4.31 41.35 23.52
C SER A 1016 -4.47 42.15 24.82
N ARG A 1017 -3.69 43.23 24.97
CA ARG A 1017 -3.70 44.05 26.19
C ARG A 1017 -3.48 45.53 25.91
N SER A 1018 -4.42 46.12 25.17
CA SER A 1018 -4.53 47.57 24.98
C SER A 1018 -5.99 48.00 25.18
N ARG A 1019 -6.24 48.85 26.18
CA ARG A 1019 -7.49 49.61 26.29
C ARG A 1019 -7.28 50.92 25.54
N GLY A 1020 -8.19 51.22 24.61
CA GLY A 1020 -8.40 52.52 23.99
C GLY A 1020 -9.90 52.70 23.79
N ARG A 1021 -10.41 53.92 23.91
CA ARG A 1021 -11.83 54.26 23.81
C ARG A 1021 -12.01 55.47 22.90
N ASP A 1022 -13.27 55.67 22.51
CA ASP A 1022 -13.84 56.86 21.87
C ASP A 1022 -13.44 57.03 20.38
N MET A 1023 -14.42 56.96 19.47
CA MET A 1023 -15.13 58.07 18.78
C MET A 1023 -14.26 58.71 17.67
N ASP A 1024 -14.77 59.00 16.47
CA ASP A 1024 -16.08 59.62 16.19
C ASP A 1024 -16.68 59.27 14.78
N MET A 1025 -17.75 59.97 14.38
CA MET A 1025 -18.67 59.72 13.26
C MET A 1025 -18.11 59.81 11.82
N GLY A 1026 -18.50 58.84 10.98
CA GLY A 1026 -19.57 58.99 9.98
C GLY A 1026 -19.43 59.93 8.77
N MET A 1027 -19.32 59.33 7.58
CA MET A 1027 -20.29 59.45 6.47
C MET A 1027 -20.30 58.15 5.64
#